data_AF-H2KV05-F1
#
_entry.id   AF-H2KV05-F1
#
_cell.length_a   1.000
_cell.length_b   1.000
_cell.length_c   1.000
_cell.angle_alpha   90.00
_cell.angle_beta   90.00
_cell.angle_gamma   90.00
#
_symmetry.space_group_name_H-M   'P 1'
#
loop_
_entity.id
_entity.type
_entity.pdbx_description
1 polymer ?
#
loop_
_entity_poly.entity_id
_entity_poly.type
_entity_poly.pdbx_seq_one_letter_code
_entity_poly.pdbx_strand_id
1 'polypeptide(L)'
;MPTPENELLRLISAATVESFWTAFDRVNEQYGLICDERTGNTPLHFLVLSLPKLVRRSTVDLKQSTSQPDVITDETSCAPWISPAVALLYRLAVLGNVPVNAQNSQGNTAMHLSCIQPHAEVLQVHLIRLGADPLLENRYGARVYYNPQTKRGHLVKGLPSLQCGIWDAIRREDTDCVQKYLRAWSRTVVINSEGQSLLDFAAATGSDEIHRRITEAQATSELVAHSMALDTEKMLRFLTSRREKEKCDLFTCDQSFDPPRPLIAELRLTYGQRAEEVIQLLASYGMPDEHSYLDQIQLEHDAFDVCPFVLAVTNAKSLEDLDKAWLLLGDNEFNVRNRRSKDGASYLHFLVERYFASSGKPLFQRKLVRLMFRLALVGLDVQARDHHGRTALVLAAERYGNPCNEKHDANQGGDCSKCSTKTSHRGSLVKHEGGVSPLQNVPVQKNQDEVPYSNGSTASTEMTTQLEWSTKSLLGSSVEKCSAKPADVHSTIPDQHLLEMLLQLGIDSSIGNLKHQCLQKECFVPRDALTIRARNSSEAQQNTKCLPGAWPLIDMLIRAVSQNKPKEQVSYLLEELESSIRDHLVRVQVRRNGLTLLELARAMLPKGVQKQRRKQSKGITTQASNAQISAAQHLVDLLQRYTGTTEFAMAAMAGDTKRMRHCLAMGNGTQKLNASLENYFESVSNNLRASFVKRPLILNVMEYSSPEAAGLMLKAGANVREFYPAPNSHGPLVFWAFNEFINLETTMEVAKHGPIDLRDINGSTMLHHAVNIFHQLHKGDRNGRMWVSLIVLTLLNRGIKLGLRDSWGRTARDLATGASDQIGDESRGCQVKVTYREPAEEPPNMDALHEIIDRDTQEPLSLVEIIDRHVVRLCRFNQLHLIEELIIQGYEPIQNALLRFPHPRTSLQLAELHQHVELAKLLSRAPKYQEAMKALQEAVVSGDELRFASLVNEWCLLWCVDWRGRSLLHLAVIHRQNKLALQLIDMCPSLANNQDSLGRTPMHYAICLGDGRELFLKLVARMGGVDKTIKDFQNVSIGSYGYQFEKGVEKYRNLVRQECELRPPAPPLQTTANSPKPPEREGISGNFITRVCEFPSAEVHLGHWYSRCPQYVSQSMESRIRAEITCVEVVQWAS
;
A
#
# COMPACT_ATOMS: atom_id res chain seq x y z
N MET A 1 1.13 -38.98 -66.59
CA MET A 1 0.54 -37.81 -65.90
C MET A 1 0.64 -38.05 -64.40
N PRO A 2 0.84 -37.03 -63.56
CA PRO A 2 0.58 -37.16 -62.12
C PRO A 2 -0.92 -37.43 -61.90
N THR A 3 -1.26 -38.14 -60.82
CA THR A 3 -2.66 -38.25 -60.37
C THR A 3 -3.13 -36.91 -59.79
N PRO A 4 -4.44 -36.61 -59.77
CA PRO A 4 -4.97 -35.38 -59.18
C PRO A 4 -4.59 -35.22 -57.68
N GLU A 5 -4.43 -36.35 -56.97
CA GLU A 5 -3.98 -36.42 -55.57
C GLU A 5 -2.60 -35.75 -55.39
N ASN A 6 -1.65 -36.13 -56.26
CA ASN A 6 -0.30 -35.58 -56.27
C ASN A 6 -0.29 -34.09 -56.65
N GLU A 7 -1.26 -33.64 -57.47
CA GLU A 7 -1.33 -32.24 -57.85
C GLU A 7 -1.83 -31.33 -56.71
N LEU A 8 -2.81 -31.78 -55.91
CA LEU A 8 -3.26 -31.03 -54.74
C LEU A 8 -2.13 -30.87 -53.70
N LEU A 9 -1.42 -31.95 -53.38
CA LEU A 9 -0.26 -31.90 -52.48
C LEU A 9 0.86 -31.00 -53.03
N ARG A 10 1.06 -30.97 -54.35
CA ARG A 10 1.98 -30.04 -55.02
C ARG A 10 1.55 -28.58 -54.84
N LEU A 11 0.27 -28.25 -55.01
CA LEU A 11 -0.25 -26.89 -54.83
C LEU A 11 -0.13 -26.39 -53.38
N ILE A 12 -0.39 -27.26 -52.39
CA ILE A 12 -0.17 -26.94 -50.97
C ILE A 12 1.32 -26.75 -50.69
N SER A 13 2.19 -27.64 -51.18
CA SER A 13 3.64 -27.51 -50.96
C SER A 13 4.29 -26.31 -51.67
N ALA A 14 3.66 -25.78 -52.71
CA ALA A 14 4.07 -24.56 -53.41
C ALA A 14 3.93 -23.29 -52.57
N ALA A 15 3.02 -23.26 -51.59
CA ALA A 15 2.92 -22.22 -50.55
C ALA A 15 2.92 -20.76 -51.07
N THR A 16 1.97 -20.43 -51.94
CA THR A 16 1.61 -19.03 -52.29
C THR A 16 0.12 -18.81 -52.06
N VAL A 17 -0.32 -17.54 -51.97
CA VAL A 17 -1.74 -17.18 -51.79
C VAL A 17 -2.58 -17.75 -52.93
N GLU A 18 -2.09 -17.64 -54.17
CA GLU A 18 -2.72 -18.22 -55.36
C GLU A 18 -2.70 -19.75 -55.35
N SER A 19 -1.61 -20.40 -54.89
CA SER A 19 -1.54 -21.87 -54.85
C SER A 19 -2.49 -22.46 -53.79
N PHE A 20 -2.82 -21.70 -52.75
CA PHE A 20 -3.81 -22.10 -51.75
C PHE A 20 -5.25 -21.87 -52.25
N TRP A 21 -5.55 -20.76 -52.94
CA TRP A 21 -6.88 -20.57 -53.54
C TRP A 21 -7.15 -21.57 -54.67
N THR A 22 -6.18 -21.82 -55.56
CA THR A 22 -6.31 -22.85 -56.62
C THR A 22 -6.31 -24.28 -56.08
N ALA A 23 -5.73 -24.53 -54.88
CA ALA A 23 -5.95 -25.78 -54.16
C ALA A 23 -7.39 -25.86 -53.61
N PHE A 24 -7.87 -24.80 -52.96
CA PHE A 24 -9.23 -24.68 -52.40
C PHE A 24 -10.30 -24.97 -53.46
N ASP A 25 -10.22 -24.34 -54.64
CA ASP A 25 -11.18 -24.54 -55.74
C ASP A 25 -11.24 -25.99 -56.24
N ARG A 26 -10.15 -26.75 -56.09
CA ARG A 26 -10.02 -28.15 -56.56
C ARG A 26 -10.41 -29.21 -55.53
N VAL A 27 -10.69 -28.84 -54.26
CA VAL A 27 -11.09 -29.82 -53.23
C VAL A 27 -12.49 -30.35 -53.51
N ASN A 28 -12.60 -31.68 -53.59
CA ASN A 28 -13.85 -32.45 -53.66
C ASN A 28 -13.82 -33.62 -52.64
N GLU A 29 -14.89 -34.43 -52.60
CA GLU A 29 -15.06 -35.51 -51.60
C GLU A 29 -14.09 -36.71 -51.76
N GLN A 30 -13.31 -36.78 -52.84
CA GLN A 30 -12.36 -37.89 -53.10
C GLN A 30 -11.00 -37.72 -52.39
N TYR A 31 -10.65 -36.51 -51.94
CA TYR A 31 -9.32 -36.23 -51.37
C TYR A 31 -9.14 -36.67 -49.90
N GLY A 32 -10.20 -37.18 -49.24
CA GLY A 32 -10.22 -37.46 -47.79
C GLY A 32 -9.29 -38.57 -47.31
N LEU A 33 -8.98 -39.53 -48.18
CA LEU A 33 -8.13 -40.69 -47.86
C LEU A 33 -6.65 -40.48 -48.24
N ILE A 34 -6.27 -39.29 -48.73
CA ILE A 34 -4.91 -39.04 -49.18
C ILE A 34 -3.95 -38.91 -47.99
N CYS A 35 -2.93 -39.76 -47.99
CA CYS A 35 -1.74 -39.64 -47.15
C CYS A 35 -0.49 -39.83 -48.00
N ASP A 36 0.57 -39.05 -47.74
CA ASP A 36 1.88 -39.31 -48.34
C ASP A 36 2.45 -40.62 -47.78
N GLU A 37 2.63 -41.63 -48.64
CA GLU A 37 3.15 -42.96 -48.29
C GLU A 37 4.45 -42.89 -47.46
N ARG A 38 5.30 -41.89 -47.72
CA ARG A 38 6.63 -41.79 -47.08
C ARG A 38 6.59 -41.18 -45.68
N THR A 39 5.61 -40.34 -45.35
CA THR A 39 5.55 -39.63 -44.06
C THR A 39 4.26 -39.85 -43.27
N GLY A 40 3.22 -40.42 -43.87
CA GLY A 40 1.88 -40.51 -43.31
C GLY A 40 1.18 -39.16 -43.15
N ASN A 41 1.70 -38.08 -43.76
CA ASN A 41 1.08 -36.76 -43.67
C ASN A 41 -0.16 -36.68 -44.58
N THR A 42 -1.30 -36.30 -44.00
CA THR A 42 -2.52 -35.91 -44.74
C THR A 42 -2.41 -34.47 -45.25
N PRO A 43 -3.27 -33.99 -46.17
CA PRO A 43 -3.29 -32.60 -46.63
C PRO A 43 -3.28 -31.55 -45.50
N LEU A 44 -3.96 -31.81 -44.37
CA LEU A 44 -3.96 -30.94 -43.19
C LEU A 44 -2.57 -30.78 -42.56
N HIS A 45 -1.75 -31.83 -42.56
CA HIS A 45 -0.37 -31.77 -42.09
C HIS A 45 0.50 -30.93 -43.04
N PHE A 46 0.34 -31.11 -44.36
CA PHE A 46 1.04 -30.31 -45.37
C PHE A 46 0.64 -28.83 -45.33
N LEU A 47 -0.62 -28.51 -45.04
CA LEU A 47 -1.10 -27.14 -44.82
C LEU A 47 -0.35 -26.46 -43.66
N VAL A 48 -0.30 -27.10 -42.49
CA VAL A 48 0.42 -26.57 -41.31
C VAL A 48 1.94 -26.45 -41.57
N LEU A 49 2.55 -27.40 -42.28
CA LEU A 49 3.98 -27.39 -42.61
C LEU A 49 4.37 -26.38 -43.72
N SER A 50 3.41 -25.91 -44.53
CA SER A 50 3.66 -24.94 -45.60
C SER A 50 3.50 -23.48 -45.14
N LEU A 51 2.75 -23.21 -44.06
CA LEU A 51 2.54 -21.85 -43.53
C LEU A 51 3.82 -21.01 -43.38
N PRO A 52 4.95 -21.49 -42.79
CA PRO A 52 6.14 -20.65 -42.63
C PRO A 52 6.79 -20.23 -43.96
N LYS A 53 6.52 -20.94 -45.06
CA LYS A 53 6.95 -20.56 -46.42
C LYS A 53 6.01 -19.52 -47.03
N LEU A 54 4.70 -19.73 -46.85
CA LEU A 54 3.65 -18.82 -47.32
C LEU A 54 3.78 -17.42 -46.69
N VAL A 55 3.94 -17.35 -45.36
CA VAL A 55 4.15 -16.10 -44.63
C VAL A 55 5.36 -15.35 -45.19
N ARG A 56 6.53 -16.02 -45.24
CA ARG A 56 7.78 -15.41 -45.74
C ARG A 56 7.63 -14.81 -47.14
N ARG A 57 6.95 -15.50 -48.06
CA ARG A 57 6.69 -15.00 -49.42
C ARG A 57 5.78 -13.77 -49.41
N SER A 58 4.61 -13.86 -48.78
CA SER A 58 3.70 -12.72 -48.68
C SER A 58 4.35 -11.45 -48.07
N THR A 59 5.27 -11.62 -47.10
CA THR A 59 6.04 -10.49 -46.51
C THR A 59 7.18 -9.93 -47.39
N VAL A 60 7.55 -10.62 -48.46
CA VAL A 60 8.46 -10.11 -49.51
C VAL A 60 7.66 -9.41 -50.60
N ASP A 61 6.54 -9.99 -51.02
CA ASP A 61 5.68 -9.44 -52.06
C ASP A 61 5.13 -8.05 -51.66
N LEU A 62 4.65 -7.89 -50.42
CA LEU A 62 4.22 -6.59 -49.87
C LEU A 62 5.31 -5.51 -49.91
N LYS A 63 6.60 -5.89 -49.83
CA LYS A 63 7.72 -4.94 -49.85
C LYS A 63 8.14 -4.52 -51.26
N GLN A 64 7.60 -5.15 -52.30
CA GLN A 64 7.82 -4.77 -53.69
C GLN A 64 6.67 -3.91 -54.23
N SER A 65 5.46 -4.00 -53.65
CA SER A 65 4.29 -3.19 -54.02
C SER A 65 4.26 -1.78 -53.42
N THR A 66 4.90 -1.53 -52.28
CA THR A 66 4.85 -0.22 -51.59
C THR A 66 5.90 0.76 -52.12
N SER A 67 5.64 1.37 -53.27
CA SER A 67 6.46 2.46 -53.85
C SER A 67 5.72 3.81 -53.97
N GLN A 68 4.52 3.92 -53.38
CA GLN A 68 3.83 5.18 -53.11
C GLN A 68 3.32 5.19 -51.66
N PRO A 69 3.62 6.23 -50.86
CA PRO A 69 3.06 6.40 -49.52
C PRO A 69 1.94 7.45 -49.54
N ASP A 70 0.68 7.01 -49.57
CA ASP A 70 -0.47 7.85 -49.22
C ASP A 70 -1.70 6.99 -48.88
N VAL A 71 -2.62 7.57 -48.11
CA VAL A 71 -3.87 6.96 -47.61
C VAL A 71 -3.67 5.77 -46.65
N ILE A 72 -3.80 6.07 -45.35
CA ILE A 72 -4.08 5.05 -44.32
C ILE A 72 -5.55 4.66 -44.44
N THR A 73 -5.83 3.38 -44.68
CA THR A 73 -7.17 2.78 -44.55
C THR A 73 -7.10 1.49 -43.74
N ASP A 74 -7.94 1.42 -42.71
CA ASP A 74 -8.44 0.25 -42.00
C ASP A 74 -7.43 -0.73 -41.37
N GLU A 75 -7.26 -0.62 -40.05
CA GLU A 75 -6.54 -1.57 -39.19
C GLU A 75 -7.20 -2.98 -39.12
N THR A 76 -8.32 -3.19 -39.82
CA THR A 76 -9.04 -4.47 -39.93
C THR A 76 -8.47 -5.42 -40.99
N SER A 77 -7.46 -4.99 -41.75
CA SER A 77 -6.84 -5.78 -42.83
C SER A 77 -6.10 -7.02 -42.32
N CYS A 78 -6.82 -8.15 -42.27
CA CYS A 78 -6.27 -9.45 -41.90
C CYS A 78 -5.15 -9.87 -42.88
N ALA A 79 -4.01 -10.34 -42.36
CA ALA A 79 -2.84 -10.59 -43.19
C ALA A 79 -3.16 -11.56 -44.35
N PRO A 80 -2.80 -11.26 -45.62
CA PRO A 80 -3.44 -11.85 -46.81
C PRO A 80 -3.21 -13.35 -47.04
N TRP A 81 -2.37 -13.98 -46.21
CA TRP A 81 -2.18 -15.43 -46.18
C TRP A 81 -3.14 -16.18 -45.23
N ILE A 82 -3.80 -15.48 -44.30
CA ILE A 82 -4.68 -16.08 -43.30
C ILE A 82 -5.97 -16.57 -43.97
N SER A 83 -6.65 -15.70 -44.73
CA SER A 83 -7.88 -16.02 -45.46
C SER A 83 -7.79 -17.32 -46.30
N PRO A 84 -6.80 -17.49 -47.21
CA PRO A 84 -6.66 -18.74 -47.97
C PRO A 84 -6.31 -19.95 -47.08
N ALA A 85 -5.50 -19.77 -46.03
CA ALA A 85 -5.11 -20.88 -45.16
C ALA A 85 -6.29 -21.40 -44.31
N VAL A 86 -7.16 -20.50 -43.81
CA VAL A 86 -8.35 -20.88 -43.05
C VAL A 86 -9.43 -21.44 -43.98
N ALA A 87 -9.68 -20.81 -45.13
CA ALA A 87 -10.62 -21.34 -46.14
C ALA A 87 -10.25 -22.76 -46.58
N LEU A 88 -8.96 -23.00 -46.89
CA LEU A 88 -8.46 -24.32 -47.26
C LEU A 88 -8.50 -25.34 -46.11
N LEU A 89 -8.31 -24.91 -44.85
CA LEU A 89 -8.46 -25.77 -43.67
C LEU A 89 -9.91 -26.32 -43.56
N TYR A 90 -10.91 -25.44 -43.58
CA TYR A 90 -12.31 -25.86 -43.49
C TYR A 90 -12.72 -26.66 -44.73
N ARG A 91 -12.35 -26.24 -45.94
CA ARG A 91 -12.72 -26.97 -47.16
C ARG A 91 -12.10 -28.37 -47.22
N LEU A 92 -10.87 -28.57 -46.73
CA LEU A 92 -10.27 -29.92 -46.60
C LEU A 92 -10.96 -30.79 -45.54
N ALA A 93 -11.36 -30.22 -44.40
CA ALA A 93 -12.00 -30.98 -43.31
C ALA A 93 -13.50 -31.26 -43.54
N VAL A 94 -14.18 -30.42 -44.31
CA VAL A 94 -15.64 -30.49 -44.55
C VAL A 94 -15.95 -31.10 -45.90
N LEU A 95 -15.55 -30.46 -47.00
CA LEU A 95 -15.77 -30.97 -48.37
C LEU A 95 -14.76 -32.06 -48.75
N GLY A 96 -13.51 -31.93 -48.33
CA GLY A 96 -12.48 -32.93 -48.54
C GLY A 96 -12.60 -34.16 -47.62
N ASN A 97 -13.43 -34.09 -46.56
CA ASN A 97 -13.59 -35.14 -45.56
C ASN A 97 -12.27 -35.69 -44.96
N VAL A 98 -11.22 -34.84 -44.86
CA VAL A 98 -9.92 -35.26 -44.32
C VAL A 98 -10.00 -35.36 -42.78
N PRO A 99 -9.66 -36.51 -42.17
CA PRO A 99 -9.74 -36.69 -40.72
C PRO A 99 -8.79 -35.76 -39.95
N VAL A 100 -9.36 -34.85 -39.16
CA VAL A 100 -8.66 -33.85 -38.34
C VAL A 100 -7.76 -34.48 -37.27
N ASN A 101 -8.20 -35.61 -36.72
CA ASN A 101 -7.51 -36.38 -35.68
C ASN A 101 -6.51 -37.42 -36.22
N ALA A 102 -6.28 -37.48 -37.53
CA ALA A 102 -5.31 -38.39 -38.11
C ALA A 102 -3.90 -38.10 -37.59
N GLN A 103 -3.15 -39.16 -37.26
CA GLN A 103 -1.75 -39.09 -36.85
C GLN A 103 -0.85 -39.51 -38.00
N ASN A 104 0.23 -38.76 -38.23
CA ASN A 104 1.25 -39.15 -39.20
C ASN A 104 2.19 -40.26 -38.66
N SER A 105 3.20 -40.65 -39.44
CA SER A 105 4.17 -41.71 -39.06
C SER A 105 4.90 -41.49 -37.73
N GLN A 106 4.90 -40.26 -37.18
CA GLN A 106 5.50 -39.90 -35.88
C GLN A 106 4.48 -39.79 -34.74
N GLY A 107 3.20 -40.09 -34.98
CA GLY A 107 2.11 -39.89 -34.03
C GLY A 107 1.67 -38.42 -33.90
N ASN A 108 2.23 -37.50 -34.68
CA ASN A 108 1.81 -36.10 -34.63
C ASN A 108 0.50 -35.94 -35.41
N THR A 109 -0.48 -35.25 -34.82
CA THR A 109 -1.64 -34.70 -35.54
C THR A 109 -1.31 -33.33 -36.13
N ALA A 110 -2.19 -32.78 -36.98
CA ALA A 110 -2.08 -31.39 -37.46
C ALA A 110 -1.98 -30.38 -36.28
N MET A 111 -2.71 -30.65 -35.18
CA MET A 111 -2.65 -29.85 -33.96
C MET A 111 -1.25 -29.85 -33.32
N HIS A 112 -0.57 -31.00 -33.25
CA HIS A 112 0.81 -31.07 -32.76
C HIS A 112 1.77 -30.21 -33.59
N LEU A 113 1.67 -30.30 -34.92
CA LEU A 113 2.50 -29.52 -35.83
C LEU A 113 2.23 -28.00 -35.70
N SER A 114 0.98 -27.61 -35.42
CA SER A 114 0.60 -26.21 -35.24
C SER A 114 1.18 -25.56 -33.98
N CYS A 115 1.61 -26.36 -33.00
CA CYS A 115 2.36 -25.91 -31.83
C CYS A 115 3.88 -25.87 -32.04
N ILE A 116 4.39 -26.42 -33.15
CA ILE A 116 5.82 -26.47 -33.50
C ILE A 116 6.16 -25.39 -34.54
N GLN A 117 5.26 -25.13 -35.49
CA GLN A 117 5.51 -24.19 -36.59
C GLN A 117 5.17 -22.74 -36.20
N PRO A 118 6.04 -21.76 -36.50
CA PRO A 118 5.74 -20.35 -36.27
C PRO A 118 4.57 -19.89 -37.16
N HIS A 119 3.79 -18.93 -36.66
CA HIS A 119 2.58 -18.38 -37.28
C HIS A 119 1.39 -19.37 -37.45
N ALA A 120 1.56 -20.67 -37.16
CA ALA A 120 0.46 -21.64 -37.19
C ALA A 120 -0.55 -21.46 -36.04
N GLU A 121 -0.30 -20.53 -35.11
CA GLU A 121 -1.19 -20.20 -33.98
C GLU A 121 -2.63 -19.89 -34.40
N VAL A 122 -2.84 -19.20 -35.52
CA VAL A 122 -4.19 -18.85 -36.00
C VAL A 122 -5.01 -20.11 -36.33
N LEU A 123 -4.37 -21.15 -36.86
CA LEU A 123 -5.06 -22.41 -37.15
C LEU A 123 -5.40 -23.22 -35.89
N GLN A 124 -4.78 -22.94 -34.74
CA GLN A 124 -5.04 -23.67 -33.48
C GLN A 124 -6.49 -23.50 -33.03
N VAL A 125 -7.04 -22.29 -33.14
CA VAL A 125 -8.45 -21.99 -32.82
C VAL A 125 -9.37 -22.78 -33.75
N HIS A 126 -9.13 -22.71 -35.07
CA HIS A 126 -9.98 -23.36 -36.06
C HIS A 126 -9.84 -24.89 -36.07
N LEU A 127 -8.69 -25.46 -35.69
CA LEU A 127 -8.54 -26.90 -35.47
C LEU A 127 -9.37 -27.39 -34.26
N ILE A 128 -9.41 -26.60 -33.18
CA ILE A 128 -10.30 -26.89 -32.04
C ILE A 128 -11.78 -26.73 -32.43
N ARG A 129 -12.14 -25.72 -33.25
CA ARG A 129 -13.49 -25.63 -33.85
C ARG A 129 -13.82 -26.82 -34.76
N LEU A 130 -12.84 -27.37 -35.47
CA LEU A 130 -13.00 -28.60 -36.27
C LEU A 130 -12.95 -29.90 -35.43
N GLY A 131 -13.00 -29.80 -34.10
CA GLY A 131 -13.12 -30.95 -33.19
C GLY A 131 -11.83 -31.75 -32.99
N ALA A 132 -10.66 -31.14 -33.18
CA ALA A 132 -9.37 -31.78 -32.88
C ALA A 132 -9.27 -32.20 -31.40
N ASP A 133 -8.78 -33.42 -31.13
CA ASP A 133 -8.41 -33.87 -29.80
C ASP A 133 -6.96 -33.44 -29.47
N PRO A 134 -6.74 -32.55 -28.49
CA PRO A 134 -5.41 -32.12 -28.09
C PRO A 134 -4.70 -33.15 -27.16
N LEU A 135 -5.42 -34.13 -26.60
CA LEU A 135 -4.85 -35.10 -25.65
C LEU A 135 -4.26 -36.36 -26.29
N LEU A 136 -4.43 -36.57 -27.60
CA LEU A 136 -3.75 -37.63 -28.34
C LEU A 136 -2.22 -37.52 -28.13
N GLU A 137 -1.55 -38.66 -27.90
CA GLU A 137 -0.09 -38.69 -27.71
C GLU A 137 0.65 -38.97 -29.01
N ASN A 138 1.68 -38.19 -29.30
CA ASN A 138 2.67 -38.56 -30.32
C ASN A 138 3.65 -39.62 -29.82
N ARG A 139 4.48 -40.19 -30.71
CA ARG A 139 5.46 -41.25 -30.36
C ARG A 139 6.55 -40.80 -29.38
N TYR A 140 6.61 -39.52 -29.02
CA TYR A 140 7.53 -38.96 -28.03
C TYR A 140 6.88 -38.77 -26.65
N GLY A 141 5.59 -39.13 -26.48
CA GLY A 141 4.84 -38.95 -25.23
C GLY A 141 4.54 -37.47 -24.91
N ALA A 142 4.40 -36.64 -25.95
CA ALA A 142 3.91 -35.28 -25.83
C ALA A 142 2.41 -35.22 -26.18
N ARG A 143 1.69 -34.33 -25.49
CA ARG A 143 0.29 -33.94 -25.75
C ARG A 143 0.24 -32.44 -25.99
N VAL A 144 -0.87 -31.93 -26.51
CA VAL A 144 -1.14 -30.49 -26.60
C VAL A 144 -2.00 -30.05 -25.41
N TYR A 145 -1.62 -28.93 -24.77
CA TYR A 145 -2.48 -28.19 -23.86
C TYR A 145 -2.96 -26.91 -24.56
N TYR A 146 -4.24 -26.87 -24.96
CA TYR A 146 -4.87 -25.67 -25.50
C TYR A 146 -5.55 -24.87 -24.38
N ASN A 147 -5.16 -23.60 -24.22
CA ASN A 147 -5.81 -22.66 -23.32
C ASN A 147 -6.86 -21.82 -24.07
N PRO A 148 -8.17 -21.98 -23.79
CA PRO A 148 -9.22 -21.21 -24.47
C PRO A 148 -9.14 -19.69 -24.25
N GLN A 149 -8.54 -19.21 -23.14
CA GLN A 149 -8.43 -17.78 -22.85
C GLN A 149 -7.37 -17.09 -23.71
N THR A 150 -6.19 -17.70 -23.83
CA THR A 150 -5.07 -17.15 -24.63
C THR A 150 -5.08 -17.64 -26.07
N LYS A 151 -6.09 -18.44 -26.45
CA LYS A 151 -6.31 -19.02 -27.79
C LYS A 151 -5.06 -19.70 -28.39
N ARG A 152 -4.24 -20.29 -27.52
CA ARG A 152 -2.92 -20.85 -27.83
C ARG A 152 -2.75 -22.25 -27.23
N GLY A 153 -2.13 -23.12 -28.00
CA GLY A 153 -1.72 -24.48 -27.66
C GLY A 153 -0.22 -24.58 -27.38
N HIS A 154 0.15 -25.30 -26.33
CA HIS A 154 1.52 -25.59 -25.95
C HIS A 154 1.75 -27.10 -25.91
N LEU A 155 2.92 -27.59 -26.35
CA LEU A 155 3.30 -28.98 -26.18
C LEU A 155 3.75 -29.25 -24.75
N VAL A 156 3.22 -30.31 -24.15
CA VAL A 156 3.47 -30.70 -22.76
C VAL A 156 3.77 -32.19 -22.69
N LYS A 157 4.73 -32.57 -21.84
CA LYS A 157 5.12 -33.97 -21.60
C LYS A 157 5.04 -34.28 -20.11
N GLY A 158 4.41 -35.41 -19.75
CA GLY A 158 4.40 -35.95 -18.39
C GLY A 158 3.39 -35.35 -17.39
N LEU A 159 2.37 -34.60 -17.83
CA LEU A 159 1.25 -34.19 -16.95
C LEU A 159 0.04 -35.13 -17.12
N PRO A 160 -0.30 -35.96 -16.11
CA PRO A 160 -1.37 -36.96 -16.23
C PRO A 160 -2.79 -36.38 -16.08
N SER A 161 -2.94 -35.09 -15.77
CA SER A 161 -4.22 -34.44 -15.43
C SER A 161 -4.46 -33.14 -16.22
N LEU A 162 -4.08 -33.10 -17.50
CA LEU A 162 -4.42 -32.00 -18.40
C LEU A 162 -5.93 -31.99 -18.69
N GLN A 163 -6.53 -30.81 -18.73
CA GLN A 163 -7.97 -30.62 -18.98
C GLN A 163 -8.16 -29.71 -20.20
N CYS A 164 -8.43 -30.28 -21.38
CA CYS A 164 -8.62 -29.52 -22.62
C CYS A 164 -9.25 -30.37 -23.75
N GLY A 165 -10.14 -29.74 -24.52
CA GLY A 165 -10.82 -30.35 -25.67
C GLY A 165 -12.20 -30.93 -25.34
N ILE A 166 -13.07 -31.04 -26.35
CA ILE A 166 -14.43 -31.58 -26.17
C ILE A 166 -14.44 -33.09 -25.85
N TRP A 167 -13.58 -33.87 -26.50
CA TRP A 167 -13.38 -35.30 -26.23
C TRP A 167 -13.04 -35.60 -24.76
N ASP A 168 -12.25 -34.73 -24.14
CA ASP A 168 -11.81 -34.81 -22.75
C ASP A 168 -12.91 -34.37 -21.76
N ALA A 169 -13.75 -33.40 -22.14
CA ALA A 169 -14.93 -33.02 -21.37
C ALA A 169 -15.98 -34.14 -21.35
N ILE A 170 -16.25 -34.77 -22.49
CA ILE A 170 -17.15 -35.94 -22.60
C ILE A 170 -16.61 -37.11 -21.74
N ARG A 171 -15.31 -37.40 -21.83
CA ARG A 171 -14.63 -38.45 -21.03
C ARG A 171 -14.68 -38.22 -19.50
N ARG A 172 -15.08 -37.03 -19.04
CA ARG A 172 -15.29 -36.69 -17.62
C ARG A 172 -16.74 -36.45 -17.24
N GLU A 173 -17.68 -36.61 -18.17
CA GLU A 173 -19.10 -36.27 -18.00
C GLU A 173 -19.32 -34.78 -17.64
N ASP A 174 -18.41 -33.90 -18.05
CA ASP A 174 -18.42 -32.47 -17.73
C ASP A 174 -19.33 -31.70 -18.70
N THR A 175 -20.62 -31.59 -18.33
CA THR A 175 -21.66 -30.91 -19.13
C THR A 175 -21.32 -29.46 -19.45
N ASP A 176 -20.69 -28.75 -18.52
CA ASP A 176 -20.44 -27.31 -18.63
C ASP A 176 -19.27 -27.05 -19.59
N CYS A 177 -18.20 -27.85 -19.51
CA CYS A 177 -17.12 -27.82 -20.49
C CYS A 177 -17.59 -28.29 -21.88
N VAL A 178 -18.43 -29.33 -21.99
CA VAL A 178 -19.03 -29.73 -23.28
C VAL A 178 -19.84 -28.58 -23.86
N GLN A 179 -20.77 -27.99 -23.09
CA GLN A 179 -21.60 -26.89 -23.60
C GLN A 179 -20.76 -25.67 -23.98
N LYS A 180 -19.66 -25.39 -23.26
CA LYS A 180 -18.72 -24.32 -23.60
C LYS A 180 -18.01 -24.55 -24.94
N TYR A 181 -17.58 -25.77 -25.25
CA TYR A 181 -16.97 -26.07 -26.56
C TYR A 181 -18.01 -26.02 -27.70
N LEU A 182 -19.23 -26.53 -27.48
CA LEU A 182 -20.32 -26.43 -28.47
C LEU A 182 -20.69 -24.96 -28.77
N ARG A 183 -20.70 -24.08 -27.74
CA ARG A 183 -20.87 -22.62 -27.88
C ARG A 183 -19.68 -21.88 -28.51
N ALA A 184 -18.55 -22.56 -28.68
CA ALA A 184 -17.40 -22.08 -29.46
C ALA A 184 -17.36 -22.69 -30.88
N TRP A 185 -18.52 -23.18 -31.36
CA TRP A 185 -18.72 -23.88 -32.63
C TRP A 185 -17.76 -25.08 -32.84
N SER A 186 -17.53 -25.90 -31.81
CA SER A 186 -16.85 -27.18 -32.02
C SER A 186 -17.73 -28.15 -32.82
N ARG A 187 -17.29 -28.52 -34.02
CA ARG A 187 -17.90 -29.49 -34.93
C ARG A 187 -18.18 -30.81 -34.23
N THR A 188 -19.39 -31.33 -34.35
CA THR A 188 -19.77 -32.62 -33.74
C THR A 188 -19.59 -33.82 -34.66
N VAL A 189 -19.64 -33.65 -35.99
CA VAL A 189 -19.41 -34.73 -36.96
C VAL A 189 -17.90 -34.94 -37.17
N VAL A 190 -17.27 -35.56 -36.17
CA VAL A 190 -15.83 -35.82 -36.13
C VAL A 190 -15.55 -37.22 -35.61
N ILE A 191 -14.55 -37.90 -36.19
CA ILE A 191 -14.08 -39.22 -35.75
C ILE A 191 -12.80 -39.10 -34.90
N ASN A 192 -12.63 -40.03 -33.95
CA ASN A 192 -11.39 -40.20 -33.20
C ASN A 192 -10.35 -40.98 -34.03
N SER A 193 -9.15 -41.18 -33.47
CA SER A 193 -8.07 -41.97 -34.09
C SER A 193 -8.38 -43.46 -34.24
N GLU A 194 -9.47 -43.95 -33.62
CA GLU A 194 -9.93 -45.35 -33.66
C GLU A 194 -11.12 -45.55 -34.62
N GLY A 195 -11.59 -44.47 -35.28
CA GLY A 195 -12.69 -44.49 -36.24
C GLY A 195 -14.11 -44.35 -35.65
N GLN A 196 -14.25 -44.19 -34.34
CA GLN A 196 -15.55 -43.94 -33.67
C GLN A 196 -15.96 -42.47 -33.84
N SER A 197 -17.26 -42.18 -34.00
CA SER A 197 -17.73 -40.79 -34.01
C SER A 197 -17.80 -40.18 -32.60
N LEU A 198 -17.80 -38.85 -32.51
CA LEU A 198 -18.03 -38.12 -31.26
C LEU A 198 -19.36 -38.50 -30.59
N LEU A 199 -20.39 -38.83 -31.38
CA LEU A 199 -21.71 -39.20 -30.88
C LEU A 199 -21.69 -40.62 -30.28
N ASP A 200 -21.03 -41.57 -30.94
CA ASP A 200 -20.84 -42.93 -30.41
C ASP A 200 -20.00 -42.89 -29.12
N PHE A 201 -18.97 -42.05 -29.09
CA PHE A 201 -18.11 -41.84 -27.92
C PHE A 201 -18.88 -41.22 -26.74
N ALA A 202 -19.85 -40.33 -27.01
CA ALA A 202 -20.75 -39.78 -26.00
C ALA A 202 -21.83 -40.79 -25.55
N ALA A 203 -22.33 -41.65 -26.44
CA ALA A 203 -23.21 -42.75 -26.07
C ALA A 203 -22.48 -43.77 -25.16
N ALA A 204 -21.19 -44.01 -25.40
CA ALA A 204 -20.36 -44.92 -24.62
C ALA A 204 -20.09 -44.48 -23.17
N THR A 205 -20.32 -43.20 -22.81
CA THR A 205 -20.27 -42.76 -21.39
C THR A 205 -21.62 -42.89 -20.68
N GLY A 206 -22.71 -43.19 -21.39
CA GLY A 206 -24.05 -43.36 -20.81
C GLY A 206 -24.71 -42.06 -20.33
N SER A 207 -24.21 -40.89 -20.75
CA SER A 207 -24.75 -39.59 -20.36
C SER A 207 -25.74 -39.05 -21.40
N ASP A 208 -27.04 -39.34 -21.20
CA ASP A 208 -28.13 -38.92 -22.08
C ASP A 208 -28.16 -37.40 -22.34
N GLU A 209 -27.85 -36.58 -21.33
CA GLU A 209 -27.80 -35.12 -21.47
C GLU A 209 -26.66 -34.67 -22.40
N ILE A 210 -25.46 -35.28 -22.30
CA ILE A 210 -24.34 -34.96 -23.19
C ILE A 210 -24.67 -35.39 -24.63
N HIS A 211 -25.21 -36.60 -24.81
CA HIS A 211 -25.64 -37.09 -26.11
C HIS A 211 -26.72 -36.17 -26.73
N ARG A 212 -27.71 -35.74 -25.95
CA ARG A 212 -28.75 -34.78 -26.37
C ARG A 212 -28.15 -33.44 -26.80
N ARG A 213 -27.23 -32.85 -26.02
CA ARG A 213 -26.59 -31.57 -26.35
C ARG A 213 -25.75 -31.63 -27.63
N ILE A 214 -25.04 -32.74 -27.85
CA ILE A 214 -24.26 -32.96 -29.08
C ILE A 214 -25.18 -33.12 -30.30
N THR A 215 -26.32 -33.81 -30.14
CA THR A 215 -27.35 -33.93 -31.18
C THR A 215 -27.95 -32.57 -31.53
N GLU A 216 -28.33 -31.77 -30.52
CA GLU A 216 -28.90 -30.43 -30.70
C GLU A 216 -27.92 -29.44 -31.36
N ALA A 217 -26.61 -29.57 -31.10
CA ALA A 217 -25.57 -28.75 -31.70
C ALA A 217 -25.08 -29.25 -33.08
N GLN A 218 -25.60 -30.37 -33.59
CA GLN A 218 -25.09 -30.97 -34.82
C GLN A 218 -25.36 -30.10 -36.05
N ALA A 219 -26.62 -29.73 -36.29
CA ALA A 219 -27.00 -28.96 -37.48
C ALA A 219 -26.33 -27.56 -37.49
N THR A 220 -26.24 -26.89 -36.35
CA THR A 220 -25.58 -25.58 -36.22
C THR A 220 -24.07 -25.67 -36.43
N SER A 221 -23.40 -26.67 -35.84
CA SER A 221 -21.95 -26.82 -36.01
C SER A 221 -21.56 -27.19 -37.46
N GLU A 222 -22.38 -27.98 -38.15
CA GLU A 222 -22.19 -28.23 -39.59
C GLU A 222 -22.50 -26.99 -40.43
N LEU A 223 -23.56 -26.23 -40.16
CA LEU A 223 -23.86 -24.98 -40.87
C LEU A 223 -22.69 -23.99 -40.78
N VAL A 224 -22.13 -23.79 -39.58
CA VAL A 224 -20.93 -22.96 -39.38
C VAL A 224 -19.73 -23.51 -40.14
N ALA A 225 -19.48 -24.82 -40.08
CA ALA A 225 -18.35 -25.44 -40.77
C ALA A 225 -18.43 -25.33 -42.30
N HIS A 226 -19.61 -25.47 -42.90
CA HIS A 226 -19.85 -25.27 -44.33
C HIS A 226 -19.78 -23.78 -44.72
N SER A 227 -20.25 -22.88 -43.84
CA SER A 227 -20.09 -21.42 -44.03
C SER A 227 -18.62 -21.01 -44.08
N MET A 228 -17.79 -21.52 -43.16
CA MET A 228 -16.34 -21.29 -43.16
C MET A 228 -15.61 -22.01 -44.32
N ALA A 229 -16.25 -22.98 -44.98
CA ALA A 229 -15.76 -23.58 -46.22
C ALA A 229 -16.23 -22.86 -47.50
N LEU A 230 -17.13 -21.88 -47.37
CA LEU A 230 -17.86 -21.17 -48.45
C LEU A 230 -18.68 -22.12 -49.36
N ASP A 231 -19.30 -23.16 -48.79
CA ASP A 231 -20.16 -24.12 -49.52
C ASP A 231 -21.63 -23.68 -49.51
N THR A 232 -22.01 -22.83 -50.47
CA THR A 232 -23.37 -22.31 -50.60
C THR A 232 -24.41 -23.40 -50.87
N GLU A 233 -24.06 -24.48 -51.57
CA GLU A 233 -24.95 -25.60 -51.86
C GLU A 233 -25.36 -26.37 -50.61
N LYS A 234 -24.41 -26.78 -49.76
CA LYS A 234 -24.74 -27.52 -48.52
C LYS A 234 -25.36 -26.60 -47.48
N MET A 235 -24.95 -25.32 -47.41
CA MET A 235 -25.63 -24.32 -46.58
C MET A 235 -27.12 -24.18 -46.92
N LEU A 236 -27.47 -24.04 -48.20
CA LEU A 236 -28.87 -23.96 -48.65
C LEU A 236 -29.70 -25.17 -48.19
N ARG A 237 -29.12 -26.37 -48.20
CA ARG A 237 -29.80 -27.60 -47.73
C ARG A 237 -30.08 -27.58 -46.23
N PHE A 238 -29.16 -27.05 -45.40
CA PHE A 238 -29.39 -26.90 -43.96
C PHE A 238 -30.41 -25.79 -43.66
N LEU A 239 -30.31 -24.62 -44.31
CA LEU A 239 -31.22 -23.48 -44.12
C LEU A 239 -32.67 -23.78 -44.58
N THR A 240 -32.86 -24.67 -45.55
CA THR A 240 -34.18 -25.04 -46.07
C THR A 240 -34.80 -26.31 -45.44
N SER A 241 -34.10 -27.00 -44.54
CA SER A 241 -34.65 -28.22 -43.91
C SER A 241 -35.84 -27.89 -43.00
N ARG A 242 -36.91 -28.67 -43.14
CA ARG A 242 -38.15 -28.56 -42.36
C ARG A 242 -38.20 -29.53 -41.16
N ARG A 243 -37.14 -30.29 -40.91
CA ARG A 243 -37.09 -31.26 -39.81
C ARG A 243 -36.62 -30.57 -38.53
N GLU A 244 -37.39 -30.69 -37.44
CA GLU A 244 -37.06 -30.05 -36.16
C GLU A 244 -35.68 -30.44 -35.62
N LYS A 245 -35.24 -31.69 -35.84
CA LYS A 245 -33.89 -32.18 -35.47
C LYS A 245 -32.74 -31.63 -36.32
N GLU A 246 -33.04 -31.01 -37.47
CA GLU A 246 -32.06 -30.41 -38.38
C GLU A 246 -32.17 -28.87 -38.38
N LYS A 247 -33.07 -28.30 -37.58
CA LYS A 247 -33.32 -26.86 -37.54
C LYS A 247 -32.13 -26.15 -36.90
N CYS A 248 -31.44 -25.35 -37.70
CA CYS A 248 -30.34 -24.52 -37.23
C CYS A 248 -30.84 -23.35 -36.37
N ASP A 249 -30.10 -23.02 -35.32
CA ASP A 249 -30.17 -21.73 -34.66
C ASP A 249 -29.41 -20.68 -35.49
N LEU A 250 -30.11 -19.60 -35.84
CA LEU A 250 -29.63 -18.50 -36.68
C LEU A 250 -29.08 -17.33 -35.85
N PHE A 251 -29.26 -17.35 -34.53
CA PHE A 251 -28.72 -16.34 -33.61
C PHE A 251 -27.45 -16.85 -32.89
N THR A 252 -26.73 -17.74 -33.56
CA THR A 252 -25.49 -18.34 -33.04
C THR A 252 -24.33 -17.35 -33.07
N CYS A 253 -23.72 -17.13 -31.90
CA CYS A 253 -22.49 -16.36 -31.73
C CYS A 253 -21.42 -17.20 -31.01
N ASP A 254 -20.17 -17.09 -31.42
CA ASP A 254 -19.02 -17.78 -30.81
C ASP A 254 -18.68 -17.16 -29.45
N GLN A 255 -19.02 -17.89 -28.38
CA GLN A 255 -18.79 -17.48 -26.99
C GLN A 255 -17.35 -17.76 -26.51
N SER A 256 -16.43 -18.09 -27.43
CA SER A 256 -14.98 -17.98 -27.18
C SER A 256 -14.46 -16.55 -27.35
N PHE A 257 -15.27 -15.63 -27.86
CA PHE A 257 -15.00 -14.19 -27.83
C PHE A 257 -15.85 -13.51 -26.76
N ASP A 258 -15.28 -12.48 -26.16
CA ASP A 258 -15.91 -11.44 -25.36
C ASP A 258 -15.62 -10.16 -26.19
N PRO A 259 -16.62 -9.52 -26.85
CA PRO A 259 -18.03 -9.93 -26.93
C PRO A 259 -18.24 -11.17 -27.84
N PRO A 260 -19.36 -11.91 -27.69
CA PRO A 260 -19.62 -13.13 -28.45
C PRO A 260 -19.85 -12.82 -29.94
N ARG A 261 -19.09 -13.47 -30.83
CA ARG A 261 -18.98 -13.09 -32.25
C ARG A 261 -20.05 -13.73 -33.15
N PRO A 262 -20.88 -12.95 -33.87
CA PRO A 262 -21.80 -13.50 -34.88
C PRO A 262 -21.08 -14.16 -36.06
N LEU A 263 -21.73 -15.12 -36.72
CA LEU A 263 -21.17 -15.83 -37.88
C LEU A 263 -20.82 -14.90 -39.05
N ILE A 264 -21.68 -13.93 -39.36
CA ILE A 264 -21.44 -12.93 -40.44
C ILE A 264 -20.16 -12.12 -40.15
N ALA A 265 -19.98 -11.67 -38.90
CA ALA A 265 -18.79 -10.91 -38.51
C ALA A 265 -17.50 -11.75 -38.58
N GLU A 266 -17.53 -13.03 -38.21
CA GLU A 266 -16.39 -13.94 -38.44
C GLU A 266 -16.06 -14.06 -39.94
N LEU A 267 -17.07 -14.31 -40.78
CA LEU A 267 -16.88 -14.44 -42.24
C LEU A 267 -16.30 -13.17 -42.88
N ARG A 268 -16.80 -11.98 -42.50
CA ARG A 268 -16.23 -10.70 -42.96
C ARG A 268 -14.78 -10.55 -42.52
N LEU A 269 -14.49 -10.76 -41.23
CA LEU A 269 -13.15 -10.57 -40.67
C LEU A 269 -12.12 -11.60 -41.19
N THR A 270 -12.54 -12.81 -41.57
CA THR A 270 -11.62 -13.82 -42.12
C THR A 270 -11.48 -13.79 -43.64
N TYR A 271 -12.50 -13.38 -44.39
CA TYR A 271 -12.53 -13.52 -45.87
C TYR A 271 -12.82 -12.22 -46.64
N GLY A 272 -13.26 -11.15 -45.97
CA GLY A 272 -13.62 -9.87 -46.59
C GLY A 272 -14.66 -10.04 -47.70
N GLN A 273 -14.38 -9.46 -48.87
CA GLN A 273 -15.25 -9.53 -50.05
C GLN A 273 -15.49 -10.96 -50.57
N ARG A 274 -14.62 -11.94 -50.27
CA ARG A 274 -14.78 -13.33 -50.76
C ARG A 274 -15.91 -14.10 -50.09
N ALA A 275 -16.44 -13.61 -48.96
CA ALA A 275 -17.61 -14.21 -48.31
C ALA A 275 -18.92 -13.47 -48.61
N GLU A 276 -18.93 -12.46 -49.48
CA GLU A 276 -20.11 -11.61 -49.72
C GLU A 276 -21.34 -12.41 -50.16
N GLU A 277 -21.20 -13.38 -51.07
CA GLU A 277 -22.30 -14.27 -51.50
C GLU A 277 -22.90 -15.08 -50.33
N VAL A 278 -22.02 -15.57 -49.45
CA VAL A 278 -22.39 -16.35 -48.25
C VAL A 278 -23.05 -15.46 -47.20
N ILE A 279 -22.55 -14.23 -47.03
CA ILE A 279 -23.09 -13.22 -46.10
C ILE A 279 -24.48 -12.76 -46.57
N GLN A 280 -24.66 -12.46 -47.87
CA GLN A 280 -25.97 -12.09 -48.43
C GLN A 280 -26.99 -13.23 -48.32
N LEU A 281 -26.56 -14.47 -48.56
CA LEU A 281 -27.40 -15.65 -48.32
C LEU A 281 -27.82 -15.74 -46.84
N LEU A 282 -26.89 -15.64 -45.90
CA LEU A 282 -27.18 -15.69 -44.46
C LEU A 282 -28.09 -14.54 -44.00
N ALA A 283 -27.84 -13.31 -44.43
CA ALA A 283 -28.65 -12.14 -44.14
C ALA A 283 -30.10 -12.29 -44.66
N SER A 284 -30.29 -12.90 -45.83
CA SER A 284 -31.63 -13.14 -46.39
C SER A 284 -32.53 -14.07 -45.55
N TYR A 285 -31.96 -14.84 -44.62
CA TYR A 285 -32.68 -15.68 -43.64
C TYR A 285 -32.79 -15.03 -42.24
N GLY A 286 -32.36 -13.77 -42.07
CA GLY A 286 -32.51 -13.01 -40.82
C GLY A 286 -31.42 -13.24 -39.77
N MET A 287 -30.23 -13.70 -40.19
CA MET A 287 -29.03 -13.73 -39.33
C MET A 287 -28.65 -12.29 -38.91
N PRO A 288 -28.12 -12.06 -37.70
CA PRO A 288 -27.81 -10.71 -37.21
C PRO A 288 -26.61 -10.06 -37.91
N ASP A 289 -26.74 -8.76 -38.23
CA ASP A 289 -25.75 -7.96 -38.95
C ASP A 289 -24.44 -7.71 -38.16
N GLU A 290 -23.36 -7.47 -38.91
CA GLU A 290 -22.02 -7.20 -38.36
C GLU A 290 -21.91 -5.87 -37.60
N HIS A 291 -22.73 -4.86 -37.93
CA HIS A 291 -22.68 -3.53 -37.32
C HIS A 291 -22.82 -3.57 -35.79
N SER A 292 -23.80 -4.29 -35.26
CA SER A 292 -24.02 -4.42 -33.81
C SER A 292 -22.82 -5.03 -33.07
N TYR A 293 -22.04 -5.89 -33.74
CA TYR A 293 -20.82 -6.48 -33.17
C TYR A 293 -19.62 -5.53 -33.26
N LEU A 294 -19.50 -4.77 -34.34
CA LEU A 294 -18.44 -3.76 -34.52
C LEU A 294 -18.65 -2.58 -33.57
N ASP A 295 -19.89 -2.10 -33.41
CA ASP A 295 -20.26 -1.08 -32.44
C ASP A 295 -19.98 -1.56 -31.00
N GLN A 296 -20.27 -2.83 -30.68
CA GLN A 296 -19.95 -3.40 -29.37
C GLN A 296 -18.43 -3.53 -29.14
N ILE A 297 -17.63 -3.90 -30.15
CA ILE A 297 -16.17 -3.88 -30.06
C ILE A 297 -15.66 -2.46 -29.80
N GLN A 298 -16.17 -1.46 -30.51
CA GLN A 298 -15.74 -0.07 -30.33
C GLN A 298 -16.10 0.44 -28.92
N LEU A 299 -17.30 0.13 -28.44
CA LEU A 299 -17.72 0.41 -27.08
C LEU A 299 -16.80 -0.27 -26.04
N GLU A 300 -16.40 -1.53 -26.23
CA GLU A 300 -15.49 -2.23 -25.30
C GLU A 300 -14.04 -1.72 -25.38
N HIS A 301 -13.56 -1.34 -26.56
CA HIS A 301 -12.27 -0.70 -26.78
C HIS A 301 -12.17 0.64 -26.03
N ASP A 302 -13.24 1.44 -26.10
CA ASP A 302 -13.30 2.76 -25.47
C ASP A 302 -13.80 2.70 -24.00
N ALA A 303 -14.39 1.58 -23.54
CA ALA A 303 -14.95 1.42 -22.19
C ALA A 303 -13.94 1.55 -21.04
N PHE A 304 -12.63 1.62 -21.31
CA PHE A 304 -11.64 2.04 -20.32
C PHE A 304 -11.52 3.56 -20.26
N ASP A 305 -11.34 4.24 -21.40
CA ASP A 305 -11.12 5.69 -21.47
C ASP A 305 -12.43 6.48 -21.18
N VAL A 306 -13.60 5.90 -21.50
CA VAL A 306 -14.94 6.44 -21.19
C VAL A 306 -15.40 6.13 -19.75
N CYS A 307 -14.68 5.25 -19.03
CA CYS A 307 -15.06 4.83 -17.67
C CYS A 307 -15.18 6.04 -16.71
N PRO A 308 -16.33 6.26 -16.02
CA PRO A 308 -16.50 7.39 -15.11
C PRO A 308 -15.42 7.52 -14.04
N PHE A 309 -14.89 6.39 -13.54
CA PHE A 309 -13.76 6.35 -12.61
C PHE A 309 -12.47 6.91 -13.23
N VAL A 310 -12.15 6.54 -14.48
CA VAL A 310 -10.95 7.02 -15.18
C VAL A 310 -11.10 8.51 -15.48
N LEU A 311 -12.26 8.94 -15.99
CA LEU A 311 -12.59 10.34 -16.23
C LEU A 311 -12.54 11.20 -14.95
N ALA A 312 -12.93 10.66 -13.80
CA ALA A 312 -12.77 11.35 -12.51
C ALA A 312 -11.29 11.52 -12.14
N VAL A 313 -10.48 10.46 -12.23
CA VAL A 313 -9.06 10.50 -11.82
C VAL A 313 -8.14 11.26 -12.80
N THR A 314 -8.47 11.31 -14.10
CA THR A 314 -7.75 12.17 -15.07
C THR A 314 -8.03 13.64 -14.78
N ASN A 315 -9.30 14.01 -14.59
CA ASN A 315 -9.72 15.39 -14.36
C ASN A 315 -9.43 15.91 -12.94
N ALA A 316 -9.27 15.02 -11.96
CA ALA A 316 -9.04 15.35 -10.55
C ALA A 316 -7.88 16.34 -10.34
N LYS A 317 -8.18 17.44 -9.62
CA LYS A 317 -7.20 18.48 -9.25
C LYS A 317 -7.15 18.74 -7.74
N SER A 318 -8.28 18.56 -7.06
CA SER A 318 -8.46 18.62 -5.61
C SER A 318 -8.26 17.24 -4.96
N LEU A 319 -8.30 17.20 -3.63
CA LEU A 319 -8.36 15.97 -2.86
C LEU A 319 -9.79 15.41 -2.77
N GLU A 320 -10.84 16.25 -2.92
CA GLU A 320 -12.24 15.80 -3.04
C GLU A 320 -12.46 14.91 -4.28
N ASP A 321 -11.89 15.26 -5.43
CA ASP A 321 -12.17 14.59 -6.70
C ASP A 321 -11.74 13.10 -6.68
N LEU A 322 -10.72 12.78 -5.87
CA LEU A 322 -10.28 11.41 -5.63
C LEU A 322 -11.22 10.63 -4.68
N ASP A 323 -11.96 11.30 -3.80
CA ASP A 323 -13.02 10.66 -2.99
C ASP A 323 -14.31 10.47 -3.80
N LYS A 324 -14.64 11.42 -4.70
CA LYS A 324 -15.68 11.21 -5.73
C LYS A 324 -15.34 9.98 -6.57
N ALA A 325 -14.09 9.82 -7.00
CA ALA A 325 -13.61 8.63 -7.69
C ALA A 325 -13.62 7.35 -6.80
N TRP A 326 -13.36 7.46 -5.49
CA TRP A 326 -13.44 6.32 -4.55
C TRP A 326 -14.87 5.77 -4.44
N LEU A 327 -15.88 6.65 -4.46
CA LEU A 327 -17.29 6.26 -4.40
C LEU A 327 -17.73 5.46 -5.63
N LEU A 328 -17.31 5.86 -6.84
CA LEU A 328 -17.60 5.15 -8.10
C LEU A 328 -17.10 3.69 -8.11
N LEU A 329 -16.08 3.36 -7.30
CA LEU A 329 -15.61 1.99 -7.06
C LEU A 329 -16.53 1.20 -6.09
N GLY A 330 -17.75 1.67 -5.85
CA GLY A 330 -18.83 0.96 -5.17
C GLY A 330 -20.00 0.59 -6.07
N ASP A 331 -20.05 1.10 -7.29
CA ASP A 331 -21.23 0.99 -8.18
C ASP A 331 -21.20 -0.29 -9.03
N ASN A 332 -22.38 -0.87 -9.25
CA ASN A 332 -22.54 -2.15 -9.96
C ASN A 332 -22.10 -2.11 -11.44
N GLU A 333 -21.98 -0.92 -12.02
CA GLU A 333 -21.60 -0.70 -13.43
C GLU A 333 -20.07 -0.72 -13.64
N PHE A 334 -19.26 -0.69 -12.57
CA PHE A 334 -17.80 -0.64 -12.69
C PHE A 334 -17.20 -2.00 -13.09
N ASN A 335 -17.01 -2.23 -14.39
CA ASN A 335 -16.33 -3.43 -14.89
C ASN A 335 -14.81 -3.36 -14.68
N VAL A 336 -14.36 -4.06 -13.63
CA VAL A 336 -12.97 -4.18 -13.20
C VAL A 336 -12.04 -4.87 -14.23
N ARG A 337 -12.59 -5.53 -15.25
CA ARG A 337 -11.80 -6.28 -16.25
C ARG A 337 -11.31 -5.43 -17.43
N ASN A 338 -11.91 -4.27 -17.66
CA ASN A 338 -11.56 -3.42 -18.80
C ASN A 338 -10.09 -2.99 -18.75
N ARG A 339 -9.50 -2.78 -19.93
CA ARG A 339 -8.10 -2.40 -20.13
C ARG A 339 -8.01 -1.27 -21.15
N ARG A 340 -7.04 -0.38 -20.99
CA ARG A 340 -6.73 0.62 -22.02
C ARG A 340 -6.23 -0.10 -23.27
N SER A 341 -6.86 0.15 -24.41
CA SER A 341 -6.58 -0.57 -25.66
C SER A 341 -5.15 -0.33 -26.20
N LYS A 342 -4.66 0.91 -26.10
CA LYS A 342 -3.38 1.38 -26.66
C LYS A 342 -2.17 0.61 -26.15
N ASP A 343 -2.17 0.20 -24.88
CA ASP A 343 -1.01 -0.35 -24.16
C ASP A 343 -1.35 -1.58 -23.29
N GLY A 344 -2.62 -1.99 -23.24
CA GLY A 344 -3.11 -3.12 -22.44
C GLY A 344 -3.17 -2.83 -20.94
N ALA A 345 -2.98 -1.58 -20.51
CA ALA A 345 -2.89 -1.18 -19.11
C ALA A 345 -4.20 -1.46 -18.35
N SER A 346 -4.07 -2.03 -17.14
CA SER A 346 -5.19 -2.11 -16.19
C SER A 346 -5.29 -0.85 -15.33
N TYR A 347 -6.43 -0.66 -14.66
CA TYR A 347 -6.67 0.50 -13.78
C TYR A 347 -5.54 0.74 -12.74
N LEU A 348 -4.86 -0.32 -12.26
CA LEU A 348 -3.73 -0.18 -11.34
C LEU A 348 -2.48 0.42 -11.99
N HIS A 349 -2.21 0.09 -13.26
CA HIS A 349 -1.11 0.71 -14.01
C HIS A 349 -1.38 2.20 -14.20
N PHE A 350 -2.60 2.57 -14.60
CA PHE A 350 -3.04 3.96 -14.73
C PHE A 350 -2.89 4.77 -13.43
N LEU A 351 -3.24 4.21 -12.26
CA LEU A 351 -3.00 4.88 -10.98
C LEU A 351 -1.51 5.08 -10.67
N VAL A 352 -0.65 4.12 -11.04
CA VAL A 352 0.81 4.25 -10.89
C VAL A 352 1.36 5.34 -11.84
N GLU A 353 0.86 5.44 -13.07
CA GLU A 353 1.19 6.55 -13.98
C GLU A 353 0.76 7.90 -13.39
N ARG A 354 -0.47 7.99 -12.86
CA ARG A 354 -1.00 9.21 -12.23
C ARG A 354 -0.19 9.61 -10.99
N TYR A 355 0.30 8.65 -10.21
CA TYR A 355 1.14 8.88 -9.02
C TYR A 355 2.43 9.64 -9.37
N PHE A 356 3.19 9.17 -10.37
CA PHE A 356 4.40 9.87 -10.82
C PHE A 356 4.10 11.21 -11.49
N ALA A 357 3.00 11.31 -12.25
CA ALA A 357 2.51 12.57 -12.82
C ALA A 357 1.99 13.58 -11.76
N SER A 358 1.89 13.18 -10.49
CA SER A 358 1.56 14.04 -9.34
C SER A 358 2.74 14.27 -8.39
N SER A 359 3.97 14.03 -8.86
CA SER A 359 5.20 14.33 -8.12
C SER A 359 5.22 15.79 -7.63
N GLY A 360 5.35 15.97 -6.31
CA GLY A 360 5.25 17.27 -5.64
C GLY A 360 3.94 17.54 -4.89
N LYS A 361 2.91 16.67 -5.01
CA LYS A 361 1.69 16.71 -4.17
C LYS A 361 1.57 15.45 -3.28
N PRO A 362 2.20 15.40 -2.10
CA PRO A 362 2.24 14.18 -1.27
C PRO A 362 0.85 13.70 -0.80
N LEU A 363 -0.10 14.60 -0.49
CA LEU A 363 -1.46 14.20 -0.10
C LEU A 363 -2.24 13.57 -1.26
N PHE A 364 -2.09 14.12 -2.48
CA PHE A 364 -2.71 13.59 -3.68
C PHE A 364 -2.14 12.19 -4.02
N GLN A 365 -0.82 12.03 -3.94
CA GLN A 365 -0.14 10.74 -4.07
C GLN A 365 -0.63 9.71 -3.04
N ARG A 366 -0.83 10.10 -1.78
CA ARG A 366 -1.40 9.25 -0.72
C ARG A 366 -2.84 8.82 -1.03
N LYS A 367 -3.72 9.72 -1.48
CA LYS A 367 -5.09 9.36 -1.91
C LYS A 367 -5.11 8.46 -3.17
N LEU A 368 -4.17 8.61 -4.11
CA LEU A 368 -4.04 7.68 -5.25
C LEU A 368 -3.69 6.25 -4.77
N VAL A 369 -2.80 6.10 -3.78
CA VAL A 369 -2.49 4.78 -3.19
C VAL A 369 -3.73 4.16 -2.52
N ARG A 370 -4.56 4.94 -1.82
CA ARG A 370 -5.86 4.46 -1.27
C ARG A 370 -6.77 3.88 -2.36
N LEU A 371 -6.81 4.49 -3.54
CA LEU A 371 -7.57 3.96 -4.70
C LEU A 371 -6.99 2.63 -5.22
N MET A 372 -5.67 2.43 -5.16
CA MET A 372 -5.04 1.13 -5.52
C MET A 372 -5.51 0.01 -4.57
N PHE A 373 -5.50 0.26 -3.25
CA PHE A 373 -6.04 -0.67 -2.25
C PHE A 373 -7.55 -0.91 -2.45
N ARG A 374 -8.32 0.13 -2.81
CA ARG A 374 -9.76 -0.01 -3.11
C ARG A 374 -10.01 -0.92 -4.32
N LEU A 375 -9.32 -0.71 -5.46
CA LEU A 375 -9.44 -1.55 -6.66
C LEU A 375 -9.13 -3.04 -6.37
N ALA A 376 -8.08 -3.31 -5.60
CA ALA A 376 -7.74 -4.67 -5.18
C ALA A 376 -8.86 -5.33 -4.35
N LEU A 377 -9.57 -4.56 -3.52
CA LEU A 377 -10.72 -5.05 -2.74
C LEU A 377 -12.01 -5.26 -3.58
N VAL A 378 -12.21 -4.48 -4.65
CA VAL A 378 -13.32 -4.73 -5.60
C VAL A 378 -13.09 -6.03 -6.38
N GLY A 379 -11.82 -6.36 -6.67
CA GLY A 379 -11.43 -7.65 -7.24
C GLY A 379 -10.54 -7.56 -8.48
N LEU A 380 -9.84 -6.44 -8.68
CA LEU A 380 -8.91 -6.26 -9.79
C LEU A 380 -7.81 -7.33 -9.80
N ASP A 381 -7.48 -7.82 -10.99
CA ASP A 381 -6.30 -8.68 -11.17
C ASP A 381 -5.02 -7.86 -10.97
N VAL A 382 -4.46 -7.97 -9.77
CA VAL A 382 -3.20 -7.31 -9.38
C VAL A 382 -1.99 -7.89 -10.13
N GLN A 383 -2.11 -9.07 -10.73
CA GLN A 383 -1.08 -9.72 -11.55
C GLN A 383 -1.25 -9.42 -13.05
N ALA A 384 -2.22 -8.59 -13.44
CA ALA A 384 -2.43 -8.19 -14.82
C ALA A 384 -1.14 -7.60 -15.42
N ARG A 385 -0.89 -7.92 -16.69
CA ARG A 385 0.27 -7.44 -17.44
C ARG A 385 -0.16 -6.52 -18.59
N ASP A 386 0.62 -5.48 -18.87
CA ASP A 386 0.49 -4.61 -20.04
C ASP A 386 1.04 -5.29 -21.32
N HIS A 387 0.94 -4.62 -22.48
CA HIS A 387 1.50 -5.10 -23.75
C HIS A 387 3.04 -5.26 -23.72
N HIS A 388 3.73 -4.58 -22.80
CA HIS A 388 5.17 -4.71 -22.55
C HIS A 388 5.51 -5.84 -21.56
N GLY A 389 4.50 -6.63 -21.14
CA GLY A 389 4.63 -7.74 -20.20
C GLY A 389 4.91 -7.31 -18.76
N ARG A 390 4.76 -6.04 -18.41
CA ARG A 390 5.03 -5.49 -17.08
C ARG A 390 3.81 -5.63 -16.19
N THR A 391 4.02 -5.87 -14.90
CA THR A 391 3.01 -5.64 -13.86
C THR A 391 3.14 -4.21 -13.32
N ALA A 392 2.16 -3.73 -12.57
CA ALA A 392 2.22 -2.39 -11.97
C ALA A 392 3.43 -2.19 -11.03
N LEU A 393 3.88 -3.26 -10.36
CA LEU A 393 5.10 -3.28 -9.54
C LEU A 393 6.37 -3.06 -10.39
N VAL A 394 6.45 -3.68 -11.56
CA VAL A 394 7.56 -3.50 -12.52
C VAL A 394 7.50 -2.10 -13.15
N LEU A 395 6.32 -1.63 -13.53
CA LEU A 395 6.12 -0.26 -14.04
C LEU A 395 6.60 0.80 -13.03
N ALA A 396 6.33 0.60 -11.74
CA ALA A 396 6.73 1.52 -10.67
C ALA A 396 8.26 1.63 -10.51
N ALA A 397 9.00 0.53 -10.64
CA ALA A 397 10.46 0.55 -10.55
C ALA A 397 11.17 0.86 -11.89
N GLU A 398 10.54 0.67 -13.06
CA GLU A 398 11.13 1.04 -14.35
C GLU A 398 11.25 2.56 -14.54
N ARG A 399 10.28 3.34 -14.04
CA ARG A 399 10.16 4.80 -14.29
C ARG A 399 11.36 5.63 -13.79
N TYR A 400 12.19 5.10 -12.88
CA TYR A 400 13.41 5.76 -12.40
C TYR A 400 14.69 5.37 -13.17
N GLY A 401 14.63 4.38 -14.07
CA GLY A 401 15.81 3.75 -14.66
C GLY A 401 16.49 4.47 -15.83
N ASN A 402 15.93 5.57 -16.35
CA ASN A 402 16.48 6.27 -17.53
C ASN A 402 16.18 7.80 -17.52
N PRO A 403 17.09 8.64 -17.00
CA PRO A 403 17.10 10.08 -17.28
C PRO A 403 17.64 10.42 -18.69
N CYS A 404 18.24 9.43 -19.38
CA CYS A 404 19.08 9.65 -20.56
C CYS A 404 18.53 8.93 -21.82
N ASN A 405 17.28 9.19 -22.21
CA ASN A 405 16.83 8.94 -23.60
C ASN A 405 15.57 9.71 -24.04
N GLU A 406 15.27 10.88 -23.47
CA GLU A 406 14.21 11.78 -23.98
C GLU A 406 14.80 12.95 -24.78
N LYS A 407 15.40 12.61 -25.93
CA LYS A 407 15.63 13.52 -27.06
C LYS A 407 15.39 12.74 -28.35
N HIS A 408 14.57 13.31 -29.23
CA HIS A 408 13.90 12.61 -30.34
C HIS A 408 12.83 11.62 -29.82
N ASP A 409 11.59 11.61 -30.32
CA ASP A 409 11.04 12.33 -31.48
C ASP A 409 10.00 13.40 -31.10
N ALA A 410 10.16 14.59 -31.67
CA ALA A 410 9.20 15.69 -31.63
C ALA A 410 9.23 16.44 -32.97
N ASN A 411 8.53 15.92 -33.97
CA ASN A 411 8.28 16.55 -35.26
C ASN A 411 6.97 16.01 -35.84
N GLN A 412 6.19 16.88 -36.50
CA GLN A 412 4.80 16.66 -36.94
C GLN A 412 3.79 16.52 -35.77
N GLY A 413 2.84 17.43 -35.53
CA GLY A 413 2.75 18.84 -35.96
C GLY A 413 1.38 19.28 -36.50
N GLY A 414 0.57 19.96 -35.67
CA GLY A 414 -0.71 20.59 -36.04
C GLY A 414 -1.93 19.67 -35.80
N ASP A 415 -3.12 20.16 -35.44
CA ASP A 415 -3.57 21.53 -35.09
C ASP A 415 -4.40 21.47 -33.78
N CYS A 416 -4.24 22.35 -32.78
CA CYS A 416 -4.35 23.81 -32.74
C CYS A 416 -5.80 24.33 -32.52
N SER A 417 -6.08 24.71 -31.28
CA SER A 417 -6.79 25.96 -30.99
C SER A 417 -6.25 26.58 -29.71
N LYS A 418 -6.39 27.90 -29.53
CA LYS A 418 -5.64 28.70 -28.55
C LYS A 418 -6.60 29.48 -27.66
N CYS A 419 -6.33 29.58 -26.36
CA CYS A 419 -6.51 30.84 -25.62
C CYS A 419 -5.88 30.87 -24.22
N SER A 420 -4.74 31.55 -24.08
CA SER A 420 -4.45 32.41 -22.93
C SER A 420 -3.46 33.49 -23.35
N THR A 421 -3.87 34.76 -23.26
CA THR A 421 -3.07 35.89 -23.73
C THR A 421 -2.13 36.42 -22.66
N LYS A 422 -0.84 36.48 -23.00
CA LYS A 422 0.17 37.52 -22.66
C LYS A 422 0.15 38.21 -21.28
N THR A 423 1.37 38.37 -20.75
CA THR A 423 1.95 39.51 -19.97
C THR A 423 2.42 39.19 -18.54
N SER A 424 3.54 39.75 -18.05
CA SER A 424 4.76 40.23 -18.74
C SER A 424 5.93 40.49 -17.75
N HIS A 425 7.18 40.49 -18.28
CA HIS A 425 8.41 41.05 -17.67
C HIS A 425 9.00 40.28 -16.44
N ARG A 426 10.29 40.38 -16.10
CA ARG A 426 11.42 41.20 -16.62
C ARG A 426 12.81 40.54 -16.33
N GLY A 427 13.83 40.86 -17.14
CA GLY A 427 15.27 40.60 -16.83
C GLY A 427 15.78 39.19 -17.18
N SER A 428 16.60 38.89 -18.21
CA SER A 428 17.51 39.61 -19.14
C SER A 428 18.96 39.83 -18.67
N LEU A 429 19.89 39.01 -19.21
CA LEU A 429 21.28 39.27 -19.69
C LEU A 429 21.82 37.91 -20.26
N VAL A 430 22.20 37.72 -21.54
CA VAL A 430 23.36 38.24 -22.33
C VAL A 430 24.70 37.65 -21.83
N LYS A 431 25.58 36.98 -22.60
CA LYS A 431 25.67 36.41 -23.99
C LYS A 431 26.68 35.21 -23.90
N HIS A 432 27.31 34.53 -24.89
CA HIS A 432 27.56 34.52 -26.36
C HIS A 432 27.49 33.03 -26.83
N GLU A 433 27.21 32.61 -28.08
CA GLU A 433 28.01 32.55 -29.34
C GLU A 433 29.36 31.79 -29.26
N GLY A 434 29.69 30.81 -30.13
CA GLY A 434 28.89 30.13 -31.17
C GLY A 434 29.71 29.26 -32.17
N GLY A 435 29.04 28.36 -32.92
CA GLY A 435 29.58 27.60 -34.08
C GLY A 435 30.49 26.38 -33.76
N VAL A 436 30.76 25.41 -34.65
CA VAL A 436 30.21 25.01 -35.98
C VAL A 436 30.35 23.46 -36.11
N SER A 437 29.56 22.80 -36.97
CA SER A 437 29.62 21.35 -37.32
C SER A 437 30.56 21.09 -38.54
N PRO A 438 30.62 19.90 -39.23
CA PRO A 438 29.98 18.58 -39.05
C PRO A 438 30.98 17.38 -39.20
N LEU A 439 30.53 16.21 -39.73
CA LEU A 439 31.29 15.07 -40.29
C LEU A 439 31.95 14.06 -39.30
N GLN A 440 32.07 12.74 -39.55
CA GLN A 440 31.30 11.80 -40.42
C GLN A 440 31.63 10.32 -40.08
N ASN A 441 30.78 9.39 -40.56
CA ASN A 441 31.04 7.96 -40.87
C ASN A 441 31.21 6.90 -39.75
N VAL A 442 30.63 5.72 -40.05
CA VAL A 442 30.69 4.45 -39.32
C VAL A 442 31.65 3.49 -40.06
N PRO A 443 32.40 2.61 -39.36
CA PRO A 443 32.21 1.16 -39.55
C PRO A 443 32.22 0.40 -38.20
N VAL A 444 31.59 -0.77 -37.95
CA VAL A 444 31.17 -1.96 -38.75
C VAL A 444 32.23 -3.09 -38.81
N GLN A 445 31.81 -4.31 -38.38
CA GLN A 445 32.54 -5.62 -38.38
C GLN A 445 33.66 -5.77 -37.31
N LYS A 446 34.01 -6.97 -36.79
CA LYS A 446 33.55 -8.37 -37.03
C LYS A 446 33.77 -9.27 -35.78
N ASN A 447 33.23 -10.49 -35.79
CA ASN A 447 33.47 -11.55 -34.78
C ASN A 447 34.86 -12.21 -34.94
N GLN A 448 35.44 -12.83 -33.89
CA GLN A 448 35.60 -14.30 -33.76
C GLN A 448 36.42 -14.81 -32.52
N ASP A 449 36.07 -16.04 -32.12
CA ASP A 449 36.83 -17.17 -31.51
C ASP A 449 37.57 -17.12 -30.15
N GLU A 450 37.26 -18.13 -29.29
CA GLU A 450 38.09 -19.01 -28.41
C GLU A 450 39.12 -18.37 -27.40
N VAL A 451 39.68 -19.02 -26.35
CA VAL A 451 40.10 -20.43 -26.13
C VAL A 451 39.74 -21.02 -24.69
N PRO A 452 40.58 -21.51 -23.72
CA PRO A 452 40.16 -22.65 -22.87
C PRO A 452 40.23 -22.49 -21.31
N TYR A 453 39.98 -23.60 -20.60
CA TYR A 453 40.06 -23.86 -19.15
C TYR A 453 41.45 -23.73 -18.49
N SER A 454 41.50 -23.44 -17.18
CA SER A 454 42.40 -24.13 -16.23
C SER A 454 41.98 -24.04 -14.74
N ASN A 455 42.48 -25.00 -13.96
CA ASN A 455 42.05 -25.49 -12.64
C ASN A 455 42.34 -24.61 -11.40
N GLY A 456 41.68 -24.94 -10.27
CA GLY A 456 42.22 -24.80 -8.89
C GLY A 456 41.45 -23.82 -7.99
N SER A 457 40.55 -24.18 -7.06
CA SER A 457 40.58 -25.14 -5.92
C SER A 457 41.05 -24.52 -4.59
N THR A 458 40.38 -24.89 -3.49
CA THR A 458 40.55 -24.43 -2.08
C THR A 458 40.04 -23.00 -1.79
N ALA A 459 39.58 -22.63 -0.60
CA ALA A 459 38.87 -23.35 0.48
C ALA A 459 38.26 -22.32 1.46
N SER A 460 37.50 -22.80 2.45
CA SER A 460 37.09 -22.16 3.73
C SER A 460 37.94 -20.96 4.23
N THR A 461 37.40 -19.99 4.99
CA THR A 461 36.47 -20.17 6.13
C THR A 461 35.79 -18.84 6.50
N GLU A 462 34.70 -18.87 7.27
CA GLU A 462 34.22 -17.71 8.03
C GLU A 462 35.23 -17.33 9.12
N MET A 463 35.51 -16.03 9.31
CA MET A 463 35.81 -15.50 10.65
C MET A 463 35.59 -13.99 10.76
N THR A 464 35.19 -13.56 11.95
CA THR A 464 34.95 -12.16 12.32
C THR A 464 36.21 -11.46 12.81
N THR A 465 36.45 -10.24 12.36
CA THR A 465 37.22 -9.23 13.14
C THR A 465 36.74 -7.82 12.83
N GLN A 466 36.65 -6.98 13.86
CA GLN A 466 36.66 -5.53 13.70
C GLN A 466 38.10 -5.08 13.44
N LEU A 467 38.31 -4.14 12.51
CA LEU A 467 39.56 -3.39 12.41
C LEU A 467 39.30 -2.03 11.77
N GLU A 468 39.51 -0.96 12.54
CA GLU A 468 39.59 0.40 12.02
C GLU A 468 40.99 0.60 11.39
N TRP A 469 41.08 1.27 10.24
CA TRP A 469 42.35 1.80 9.74
C TRP A 469 42.16 3.16 9.07
N SER A 470 43.17 4.01 9.22
CA SER A 470 43.16 5.42 8.83
C SER A 470 43.63 5.64 7.38
N THR A 471 43.56 6.89 6.93
CA THR A 471 43.99 7.30 5.59
C THR A 471 45.52 7.23 5.42
N LYS A 472 46.00 6.59 4.33
CA LYS A 472 46.83 7.23 3.27
C LYS A 472 47.42 6.24 2.23
N SER A 473 47.12 6.53 0.96
CA SER A 473 48.04 6.56 -0.21
C SER A 473 49.10 5.47 -0.43
N LEU A 474 48.96 4.74 -1.56
CA LEU A 474 49.95 4.71 -2.65
C LEU A 474 49.26 4.32 -3.99
N LEU A 475 49.93 4.55 -5.13
CA LEU A 475 49.38 4.49 -6.51
C LEU A 475 49.17 3.02 -6.99
N GLY A 476 48.39 2.70 -8.04
CA GLY A 476 47.59 3.44 -9.04
C GLY A 476 46.98 2.41 -10.04
N SER A 477 46.17 2.73 -11.06
CA SER A 477 45.68 4.00 -11.63
C SER A 477 44.27 3.80 -12.26
N SER A 478 43.69 4.87 -12.83
CA SER A 478 42.46 4.84 -13.65
C SER A 478 41.16 4.36 -12.98
N VAL A 479 40.70 5.11 -11.96
CA VAL A 479 39.28 5.19 -11.59
C VAL A 479 38.82 6.63 -11.81
N GLU A 480 37.78 6.83 -12.62
CA GLU A 480 37.17 8.15 -12.81
C GLU A 480 36.44 8.61 -11.53
N LYS A 481 36.74 9.82 -11.07
CA LYS A 481 36.19 10.35 -9.82
C LYS A 481 34.80 10.95 -10.03
N CYS A 482 33.77 10.12 -9.94
CA CYS A 482 32.42 10.61 -9.60
C CYS A 482 32.37 11.00 -8.12
N SER A 483 32.92 12.17 -7.77
CA SER A 483 32.77 12.77 -6.44
C SER A 483 31.39 13.42 -6.29
N ALA A 484 30.34 12.59 -6.40
CA ALA A 484 28.96 12.97 -6.15
C ALA A 484 28.74 13.27 -4.65
N LYS A 485 27.85 14.22 -4.34
CA LYS A 485 27.40 14.49 -2.97
C LYS A 485 26.33 13.46 -2.59
N PRO A 486 26.09 13.19 -1.28
CA PRO A 486 25.04 12.25 -0.87
C PRO A 486 23.64 12.61 -1.39
N ALA A 487 23.39 13.90 -1.69
CA ALA A 487 22.15 14.34 -2.34
C ALA A 487 21.91 13.71 -3.71
N ASP A 488 22.96 13.43 -4.49
CA ASP A 488 22.86 12.93 -5.87
C ASP A 488 22.48 11.43 -5.90
N VAL A 489 22.82 10.68 -4.84
CA VAL A 489 22.53 9.24 -4.71
C VAL A 489 21.02 8.97 -4.56
N HIS A 490 20.25 9.94 -4.07
CA HIS A 490 18.78 9.83 -4.00
C HIS A 490 18.09 9.89 -5.37
N SER A 491 18.80 10.19 -6.46
CA SER A 491 18.23 10.27 -7.82
C SER A 491 18.07 8.93 -8.54
N THR A 492 18.78 7.88 -8.10
CA THR A 492 18.87 6.59 -8.82
C THR A 492 18.05 5.45 -8.21
N ILE A 493 17.36 5.71 -7.08
CA ILE A 493 16.60 4.71 -6.32
C ILE A 493 15.11 4.90 -6.64
N PRO A 494 14.36 3.87 -7.09
CA PRO A 494 12.91 3.98 -7.27
C PRO A 494 12.20 4.14 -5.91
N ASP A 495 11.01 4.74 -5.90
CA ASP A 495 10.25 5.02 -4.66
C ASP A 495 9.91 3.74 -3.89
N GLN A 496 10.70 3.48 -2.85
CA GLN A 496 10.62 2.26 -2.04
C GLN A 496 9.27 2.13 -1.33
N HIS A 497 8.66 3.24 -0.92
CA HIS A 497 7.37 3.21 -0.23
C HIS A 497 6.25 2.77 -1.16
N LEU A 498 6.23 3.27 -2.41
CA LEU A 498 5.27 2.81 -3.41
C LEU A 498 5.46 1.32 -3.71
N LEU A 499 6.71 0.85 -3.85
CA LEU A 499 7.01 -0.56 -4.07
C LEU A 499 6.57 -1.44 -2.89
N GLU A 500 6.75 -0.98 -1.65
CA GLU A 500 6.28 -1.68 -0.45
C GLU A 500 4.75 -1.77 -0.39
N MET A 501 4.03 -0.67 -0.69
CA MET A 501 2.56 -0.69 -0.76
C MET A 501 2.05 -1.61 -1.89
N LEU A 502 2.73 -1.65 -3.04
CA LEU A 502 2.41 -2.58 -4.13
C LEU A 502 2.74 -4.05 -3.80
N LEU A 503 3.76 -4.32 -2.96
CA LEU A 503 4.02 -5.64 -2.39
C LEU A 503 2.96 -6.06 -1.36
N GLN A 504 2.44 -5.12 -0.56
CA GLN A 504 1.32 -5.37 0.36
C GLN A 504 0.05 -5.83 -0.38
N LEU A 505 -0.23 -5.28 -1.57
CA LEU A 505 -1.31 -5.77 -2.46
C LEU A 505 -1.11 -7.23 -2.91
N GLY A 506 0.11 -7.79 -2.77
CA GLY A 506 0.46 -9.19 -3.08
C GLY A 506 0.85 -9.47 -4.54
N ILE A 507 1.39 -8.47 -5.25
CA ILE A 507 1.94 -8.63 -6.60
C ILE A 507 3.15 -9.58 -6.59
N ASP A 508 3.24 -10.44 -7.60
CA ASP A 508 4.33 -11.41 -7.77
C ASP A 508 5.58 -10.78 -8.40
N SER A 509 6.63 -10.60 -7.60
CA SER A 509 7.93 -10.04 -8.02
C SER A 509 8.66 -10.89 -9.08
N SER A 510 8.32 -12.18 -9.22
CA SER A 510 8.96 -13.08 -10.17
C SER A 510 8.46 -12.92 -11.62
N ILE A 511 7.37 -12.16 -11.81
CA ILE A 511 6.84 -11.77 -13.12
C ILE A 511 7.65 -10.59 -13.65
N GLY A 512 8.44 -10.83 -14.69
CA GLY A 512 9.26 -9.81 -15.35
C GLY A 512 8.65 -9.20 -16.61
N ASN A 513 9.25 -8.11 -17.07
CA ASN A 513 8.94 -7.47 -18.36
C ASN A 513 9.38 -8.33 -19.58
N LEU A 514 9.12 -7.86 -20.81
CA LEU A 514 9.58 -8.53 -22.05
C LEU A 514 11.11 -8.69 -22.15
N LYS A 515 11.91 -7.93 -21.39
CA LYS A 515 13.38 -8.05 -21.29
C LYS A 515 13.82 -9.06 -20.22
N HIS A 516 12.90 -9.82 -19.65
CA HIS A 516 13.11 -10.74 -18.51
C HIS A 516 13.74 -10.08 -17.28
N GLN A 517 13.48 -8.79 -17.07
CA GLN A 517 13.89 -8.07 -15.87
C GLN A 517 12.77 -8.12 -14.82
N CYS A 518 13.13 -8.33 -13.56
CA CYS A 518 12.20 -8.54 -12.43
C CYS A 518 12.67 -7.79 -11.18
N LEU A 519 11.77 -7.59 -10.21
CA LEU A 519 12.10 -6.86 -8.98
C LEU A 519 12.93 -7.72 -8.03
N GLN A 520 14.08 -7.21 -7.59
CA GLN A 520 15.03 -7.89 -6.71
C GLN A 520 15.55 -6.94 -5.63
N LYS A 521 16.05 -7.49 -4.52
CA LYS A 521 16.84 -6.75 -3.53
C LYS A 521 18.27 -6.50 -4.04
N GLU A 522 18.75 -5.28 -3.84
CA GLU A 522 20.07 -4.78 -4.21
C GLU A 522 21.19 -5.50 -3.45
N CYS A 523 22.04 -6.24 -4.17
CA CYS A 523 23.30 -6.75 -3.62
C CYS A 523 24.37 -5.65 -3.47
N PHE A 524 24.21 -4.51 -4.15
CA PHE A 524 25.17 -3.40 -4.21
C PHE A 524 24.56 -2.11 -3.64
N VAL A 525 25.18 -0.95 -3.85
CA VAL A 525 24.73 0.32 -3.25
C VAL A 525 23.45 0.84 -3.93
N PRO A 526 22.37 1.17 -3.18
CA PRO A 526 22.19 1.03 -1.74
C PRO A 526 21.67 -0.38 -1.36
N ARG A 527 22.37 -1.05 -0.46
CA ARG A 527 22.17 -2.48 -0.21
C ARG A 527 20.80 -2.76 0.39
N ASP A 528 20.23 -3.88 -0.04
CA ASP A 528 18.95 -4.45 0.39
C ASP A 528 17.70 -3.63 -0.04
N ALA A 529 17.87 -2.53 -0.80
CA ALA A 529 16.80 -1.78 -1.47
C ALA A 529 16.21 -2.52 -2.68
N LEU A 530 15.00 -2.17 -3.12
CA LEU A 530 14.29 -2.80 -4.23
C LEU A 530 14.62 -2.13 -5.58
N THR A 531 15.14 -2.89 -6.54
CA THR A 531 15.44 -2.44 -7.93
C THR A 531 15.06 -3.50 -8.96
N ILE A 532 15.11 -3.15 -10.25
CA ILE A 532 14.86 -4.09 -11.36
C ILE A 532 16.18 -4.63 -11.90
N ARG A 533 16.29 -5.96 -12.02
CA ARG A 533 17.47 -6.66 -12.55
C ARG A 533 17.10 -7.74 -13.55
N ALA A 534 17.97 -7.94 -14.54
CA ALA A 534 17.84 -8.99 -15.54
C ALA A 534 18.04 -10.38 -14.91
N ARG A 535 17.24 -11.37 -15.33
CA ARG A 535 17.28 -12.73 -14.78
C ARG A 535 18.39 -13.58 -15.43
N ASN A 536 19.65 -13.22 -15.16
CA ASN A 536 20.82 -13.88 -15.73
C ASN A 536 20.82 -15.40 -15.44
N SER A 537 21.05 -16.21 -16.49
CA SER A 537 20.76 -17.65 -16.50
C SER A 537 21.68 -18.51 -15.62
N SER A 538 22.89 -18.04 -15.32
CA SER A 538 23.92 -18.84 -14.64
C SER A 538 23.82 -18.87 -13.11
N GLU A 539 23.33 -17.80 -12.47
CA GLU A 539 23.27 -17.67 -11.01
C GLU A 539 21.89 -18.00 -10.43
N ALA A 540 20.86 -17.96 -11.27
CA ALA A 540 19.45 -18.04 -10.88
C ALA A 540 18.99 -19.39 -10.31
N GLN A 541 19.82 -20.44 -10.35
CA GLN A 541 19.53 -21.74 -9.73
C GLN A 541 19.93 -21.82 -8.25
N GLN A 542 20.69 -20.86 -7.71
CA GLN A 542 21.16 -20.89 -6.31
C GLN A 542 20.77 -19.63 -5.51
N ASN A 543 20.75 -18.44 -6.10
CA ASN A 543 20.46 -17.17 -5.39
C ASN A 543 19.02 -16.67 -5.56
N THR A 544 18.02 -17.47 -5.16
CA THR A 544 16.61 -17.04 -5.11
C THR A 544 16.28 -16.09 -3.95
N LYS A 545 17.18 -15.94 -2.96
CA LYS A 545 17.02 -15.09 -1.77
C LYS A 545 16.77 -13.59 -2.06
N CYS A 546 17.02 -13.14 -3.28
CA CYS A 546 16.86 -11.72 -3.67
C CYS A 546 15.44 -11.36 -4.14
N LEU A 547 14.51 -12.30 -4.33
CA LEU A 547 13.14 -12.02 -4.78
C LEU A 547 12.20 -11.73 -3.59
N PRO A 548 11.56 -10.55 -3.49
CA PRO A 548 10.66 -10.21 -2.38
C PRO A 548 9.25 -10.81 -2.56
N GLY A 549 8.52 -11.00 -1.45
CA GLY A 549 7.10 -11.36 -1.44
C GLY A 549 6.81 -12.88 -1.40
N ALA A 550 5.53 -13.21 -1.24
CA ALA A 550 5.09 -14.58 -0.92
C ALA A 550 5.12 -15.57 -2.11
N TRP A 551 4.81 -15.11 -3.32
CA TRP A 551 4.69 -15.99 -4.50
C TRP A 551 5.99 -16.74 -4.88
N PRO A 552 7.19 -16.10 -4.92
CA PRO A 552 8.45 -16.81 -5.20
C PRO A 552 8.76 -17.92 -4.18
N LEU A 553 8.49 -17.66 -2.90
CA LEU A 553 8.71 -18.61 -1.79
C LEU A 553 7.76 -19.80 -1.89
N ILE A 554 6.48 -19.57 -2.22
CA ILE A 554 5.48 -20.63 -2.41
C ILE A 554 5.80 -21.47 -3.65
N ASP A 555 6.23 -20.85 -4.75
CA ASP A 555 6.75 -21.57 -5.93
C ASP A 555 7.99 -22.42 -5.59
N MET A 556 8.82 -22.03 -4.63
CA MET A 556 9.92 -22.87 -4.12
C MET A 556 9.45 -23.99 -3.19
N LEU A 557 8.50 -23.74 -2.28
CA LEU A 557 7.91 -24.75 -1.41
C LEU A 557 7.27 -25.89 -2.22
N ILE A 558 6.53 -25.57 -3.29
CA ILE A 558 5.91 -26.56 -4.17
C ILE A 558 6.98 -27.43 -4.85
N ARG A 559 8.07 -26.82 -5.34
CA ARG A 559 9.22 -27.55 -5.91
C ARG A 559 9.92 -28.42 -4.86
N ALA A 560 10.08 -27.93 -3.63
CA ALA A 560 10.72 -28.69 -2.55
C ALA A 560 9.87 -29.90 -2.11
N VAL A 561 8.56 -29.73 -1.95
CA VAL A 561 7.62 -30.80 -1.57
C VAL A 561 7.49 -31.85 -2.67
N SER A 562 7.36 -31.43 -3.94
CA SER A 562 7.28 -32.35 -5.09
C SER A 562 8.61 -33.09 -5.38
N GLN A 563 9.75 -32.46 -5.13
CA GLN A 563 11.08 -33.11 -5.15
C GLN A 563 11.40 -33.87 -3.86
N ASN A 564 10.46 -33.93 -2.90
CA ASN A 564 10.55 -34.65 -1.63
C ASN A 564 11.81 -34.32 -0.80
N LYS A 565 12.17 -33.04 -0.76
CA LYS A 565 13.37 -32.50 -0.07
C LYS A 565 13.30 -32.66 1.46
N PRO A 566 14.44 -32.66 2.18
CA PRO A 566 14.48 -32.84 3.63
C PRO A 566 13.61 -31.83 4.39
N LYS A 567 13.01 -32.30 5.49
CA LYS A 567 12.04 -31.53 6.30
C LYS A 567 12.58 -30.16 6.73
N GLU A 568 13.85 -30.09 7.11
CA GLU A 568 14.54 -28.87 7.54
C GLU A 568 14.51 -27.77 6.48
N GLN A 569 14.66 -28.13 5.19
CA GLN A 569 14.57 -27.15 4.10
C GLN A 569 13.12 -26.70 3.86
N VAL A 570 12.14 -27.56 4.15
CA VAL A 570 10.72 -27.21 4.04
C VAL A 570 10.27 -26.33 5.22
N SER A 571 10.74 -26.58 6.45
CA SER A 571 10.47 -25.70 7.60
C SER A 571 11.15 -24.33 7.43
N TYR A 572 12.42 -24.29 7.00
CA TYR A 572 13.11 -23.04 6.69
C TYR A 572 12.35 -22.19 5.64
N LEU A 573 11.86 -22.81 4.55
CA LEU A 573 11.07 -22.10 3.55
C LEU A 573 9.66 -21.69 4.04
N LEU A 574 9.09 -22.38 5.02
CA LEU A 574 7.85 -21.95 5.69
C LEU A 574 8.09 -20.79 6.65
N GLU A 575 9.25 -20.74 7.32
CA GLU A 575 9.68 -19.64 8.18
C GLU A 575 10.02 -18.37 7.36
N GLU A 576 10.75 -18.50 6.24
CA GLU A 576 10.95 -17.39 5.27
C GLU A 576 9.61 -16.89 4.71
N LEU A 577 8.64 -17.78 4.46
CA LEU A 577 7.29 -17.39 4.02
C LEU A 577 6.51 -16.67 5.12
N GLU A 578 6.57 -17.14 6.38
CA GLU A 578 5.89 -16.45 7.49
C GLU A 578 6.48 -15.05 7.69
N SER A 579 7.81 -14.90 7.65
CA SER A 579 8.47 -13.59 7.67
C SER A 579 8.00 -12.76 6.48
N SER A 580 8.12 -13.22 5.24
CA SER A 580 7.75 -12.41 4.07
C SER A 580 6.31 -11.92 4.08
N ILE A 581 5.36 -12.71 4.62
CA ILE A 581 3.96 -12.29 4.80
C ILE A 581 3.84 -11.24 5.92
N ARG A 582 4.56 -11.42 7.02
CA ARG A 582 4.51 -10.54 8.21
C ARG A 582 5.24 -9.21 7.99
N ASP A 583 6.39 -9.25 7.33
CA ASP A 583 7.23 -8.13 6.90
C ASP A 583 6.43 -7.02 6.22
N HIS A 584 5.60 -7.38 5.22
CA HIS A 584 4.88 -6.44 4.35
C HIS A 584 3.34 -6.53 4.48
N LEU A 585 2.83 -7.33 5.42
CA LEU A 585 1.40 -7.68 5.55
C LEU A 585 0.75 -8.17 4.23
N VAL A 586 1.48 -8.98 3.47
CA VAL A 586 1.16 -9.41 2.09
C VAL A 586 -0.22 -10.07 1.99
N ARG A 587 -1.09 -9.56 1.10
CA ARG A 587 -2.44 -10.09 0.92
C ARG A 587 -2.48 -11.57 0.48
N VAL A 588 -2.97 -12.44 1.35
CA VAL A 588 -3.05 -13.90 1.10
C VAL A 588 -4.11 -14.29 0.05
N GLN A 589 -5.20 -13.51 -0.10
CA GLN A 589 -6.30 -13.84 -1.03
C GLN A 589 -6.04 -13.44 -2.50
N VAL A 590 -4.83 -13.03 -2.86
CA VAL A 590 -4.49 -12.72 -4.25
C VAL A 590 -4.57 -13.97 -5.12
N ARG A 591 -5.07 -13.80 -6.35
CA ARG A 591 -5.16 -14.86 -7.36
C ARG A 591 -3.98 -14.80 -8.33
N ARG A 592 -3.48 -15.96 -8.75
CA ARG A 592 -2.60 -16.14 -9.93
C ARG A 592 -3.24 -17.24 -10.77
N ASN A 593 -3.51 -16.96 -12.04
CA ASN A 593 -4.27 -17.83 -12.95
C ASN A 593 -5.63 -18.29 -12.37
N GLY A 594 -6.33 -17.41 -11.65
CA GLY A 594 -7.63 -17.67 -11.02
C GLY A 594 -7.59 -18.33 -9.64
N LEU A 595 -6.49 -18.99 -9.25
CA LEU A 595 -6.34 -19.67 -7.95
C LEU A 595 -5.71 -18.74 -6.90
N THR A 596 -6.26 -18.72 -5.69
CA THR A 596 -5.63 -18.07 -4.52
C THR A 596 -4.51 -18.93 -3.93
N LEU A 597 -3.63 -18.31 -3.12
CA LEU A 597 -2.59 -19.04 -2.37
C LEU A 597 -3.16 -20.17 -1.50
N LEU A 598 -4.32 -19.95 -0.88
CA LEU A 598 -4.96 -20.94 -0.02
C LEU A 598 -5.58 -22.11 -0.80
N GLU A 599 -6.18 -21.85 -1.97
CA GLU A 599 -6.69 -22.90 -2.86
C GLU A 599 -5.54 -23.71 -3.47
N LEU A 600 -4.47 -23.05 -3.88
CA LEU A 600 -3.28 -23.67 -4.43
C LEU A 600 -2.56 -24.53 -3.37
N ALA A 601 -2.44 -24.06 -2.12
CA ALA A 601 -1.92 -24.87 -1.02
C ALA A 601 -2.83 -26.07 -0.69
N ARG A 602 -4.16 -25.90 -0.76
CA ARG A 602 -5.13 -27.01 -0.59
C ARG A 602 -5.08 -28.02 -1.73
N ALA A 603 -4.71 -27.62 -2.95
CA ALA A 603 -4.55 -28.52 -4.09
C ALA A 603 -3.34 -29.48 -3.94
N MET A 604 -2.36 -29.14 -3.09
CA MET A 604 -1.23 -30.01 -2.75
C MET A 604 -1.61 -31.14 -1.78
N LEU A 605 -2.80 -31.11 -1.16
CA LEU A 605 -3.27 -32.16 -0.25
C LEU A 605 -3.87 -33.35 -1.04
N PRO A 606 -3.42 -34.60 -0.80
CA PRO A 606 -4.00 -35.78 -1.44
C PRO A 606 -5.51 -35.90 -1.18
N LYS A 607 -6.29 -36.17 -2.25
CA LYS A 607 -7.77 -36.21 -2.23
C LYS A 607 -8.38 -37.13 -1.15
N GLY A 608 -7.63 -38.14 -0.66
CA GLY A 608 -8.04 -39.01 0.44
C GLY A 608 -8.22 -38.28 1.78
N VAL A 609 -7.35 -37.31 2.10
CA VAL A 609 -7.38 -36.58 3.38
C VAL A 609 -8.62 -35.69 3.47
N GLN A 610 -9.03 -35.07 2.36
CA GLN A 610 -10.21 -34.20 2.31
C GLN A 610 -11.52 -34.95 2.60
N LYS A 611 -11.64 -36.24 2.19
CA LYS A 611 -12.81 -37.08 2.51
C LYS A 611 -12.81 -37.64 3.94
N GLN A 612 -11.65 -37.78 4.59
CA GLN A 612 -11.56 -38.39 5.93
C GLN A 612 -12.19 -37.55 7.07
N ARG A 613 -12.49 -36.26 6.84
CA ARG A 613 -13.19 -35.40 7.82
C ARG A 613 -14.62 -35.85 8.18
N ARG A 614 -15.14 -36.95 7.60
CA ARG A 614 -16.45 -37.55 7.90
C ARG A 614 -16.45 -38.99 8.43
N LYS A 615 -15.33 -39.74 8.41
CA LYS A 615 -15.25 -41.11 8.99
C LYS A 615 -13.85 -41.41 9.51
N GLN A 616 -13.75 -41.83 10.78
CA GLN A 616 -12.51 -42.32 11.39
C GLN A 616 -12.26 -43.82 11.10
N SER A 617 -10.99 -44.22 11.19
CA SER A 617 -10.47 -45.60 11.04
C SER A 617 -10.56 -46.18 9.61
N LYS A 618 -9.69 -47.10 9.17
CA LYS A 618 -8.46 -47.66 9.76
C LYS A 618 -7.22 -47.32 8.89
N GLY A 619 -6.01 -47.52 9.41
CA GLY A 619 -4.77 -47.05 8.79
C GLY A 619 -4.19 -47.94 7.68
N ILE A 620 -3.33 -47.34 6.85
CA ILE A 620 -2.45 -47.99 5.86
C ILE A 620 -1.05 -47.37 6.00
N THR A 621 0.00 -48.18 5.86
CA THR A 621 1.41 -47.78 6.09
C THR A 621 2.03 -47.01 4.93
N THR A 622 2.22 -45.70 5.07
CA THR A 622 3.19 -44.92 4.25
C THR A 622 3.83 -43.80 5.09
N GLN A 623 5.07 -43.96 5.54
CA GLN A 623 5.74 -42.92 6.37
C GLN A 623 6.13 -41.66 5.56
N ALA A 624 6.40 -41.80 4.26
CA ALA A 624 6.76 -40.68 3.38
C ALA A 624 5.59 -39.72 3.10
N SER A 625 4.37 -40.24 2.94
CA SER A 625 3.17 -39.42 2.66
C SER A 625 2.82 -38.51 3.83
N ASN A 626 2.94 -39.00 5.06
CA ASN A 626 2.68 -38.25 6.30
C ASN A 626 3.53 -36.97 6.40
N ALA A 627 4.76 -36.98 5.88
CA ALA A 627 5.64 -35.80 5.90
C ALA A 627 5.12 -34.70 4.95
N GLN A 628 4.76 -35.06 3.71
CA GLN A 628 4.20 -34.12 2.73
C GLN A 628 2.82 -33.59 3.16
N ILE A 629 1.97 -34.47 3.71
CA ILE A 629 0.65 -34.10 4.25
C ILE A 629 0.81 -33.11 5.42
N SER A 630 1.73 -33.36 6.35
CA SER A 630 2.02 -32.47 7.49
C SER A 630 2.52 -31.09 7.04
N ALA A 631 3.45 -31.02 6.07
CA ALA A 631 3.94 -29.75 5.54
C ALA A 631 2.86 -28.94 4.81
N ALA A 632 2.03 -29.61 3.99
CA ALA A 632 0.92 -28.96 3.29
C ALA A 632 -0.20 -28.50 4.26
N GLN A 633 -0.46 -29.25 5.34
CA GLN A 633 -1.34 -28.82 6.43
C GLN A 633 -0.79 -27.57 7.13
N HIS A 634 0.49 -27.58 7.52
CA HIS A 634 1.12 -26.43 8.18
C HIS A 634 1.07 -25.15 7.33
N LEU A 635 1.31 -25.26 6.01
CA LEU A 635 1.14 -24.16 5.06
C LEU A 635 -0.32 -23.65 5.03
N VAL A 636 -1.29 -24.56 4.94
CA VAL A 636 -2.72 -24.22 4.89
C VAL A 636 -3.21 -23.56 6.19
N ASP A 637 -2.68 -23.95 7.35
CA ASP A 637 -3.02 -23.36 8.64
C ASP A 637 -2.34 -22.00 8.87
N LEU A 638 -1.08 -21.84 8.44
CA LEU A 638 -0.37 -20.56 8.41
C LEU A 638 -1.11 -19.53 7.56
N LEU A 639 -1.46 -19.88 6.31
CA LEU A 639 -2.18 -18.98 5.41
C LEU A 639 -3.57 -18.61 5.95
N GLN A 640 -4.29 -19.54 6.59
CA GLN A 640 -5.57 -19.25 7.26
C GLN A 640 -5.41 -18.28 8.44
N ARG A 641 -4.36 -18.43 9.27
CA ARG A 641 -4.06 -17.54 10.39
C ARG A 641 -3.88 -16.09 9.94
N TYR A 642 -3.15 -15.87 8.84
CA TYR A 642 -2.88 -14.53 8.32
C TYR A 642 -4.01 -13.93 7.48
N THR A 643 -4.83 -14.74 6.80
CA THR A 643 -5.92 -14.28 5.92
C THR A 643 -6.80 -13.20 6.55
N GLY A 644 -7.24 -13.38 7.80
CA GLY A 644 -8.11 -12.41 8.48
C GLY A 644 -7.40 -11.10 8.87
N THR A 645 -6.08 -11.13 9.04
CA THR A 645 -5.26 -9.95 9.35
C THR A 645 -4.90 -9.17 8.10
N THR A 646 -4.59 -9.87 6.99
CA THR A 646 -4.23 -9.22 5.73
C THR A 646 -5.45 -8.59 5.05
N GLU A 647 -6.63 -9.23 5.08
CA GLU A 647 -7.86 -8.58 4.59
C GLU A 647 -8.29 -7.39 5.46
N PHE A 648 -8.05 -7.44 6.78
CA PHE A 648 -8.25 -6.27 7.64
C PHE A 648 -7.29 -5.13 7.27
N ALA A 649 -6.01 -5.42 7.07
CA ALA A 649 -5.02 -4.41 6.65
C ALA A 649 -5.37 -3.78 5.30
N MET A 650 -5.77 -4.59 4.31
CA MET A 650 -6.25 -4.10 3.01
C MET A 650 -7.51 -3.21 3.16
N ALA A 651 -8.49 -3.63 3.95
CA ALA A 651 -9.70 -2.83 4.22
C ALA A 651 -9.38 -1.51 4.94
N ALA A 652 -8.44 -1.54 5.89
CA ALA A 652 -7.98 -0.38 6.62
C ALA A 652 -7.22 0.61 5.73
N MET A 653 -6.36 0.14 4.82
CA MET A 653 -5.64 0.98 3.85
C MET A 653 -6.55 1.59 2.77
N ALA A 654 -7.62 0.88 2.38
CA ALA A 654 -8.60 1.39 1.41
C ALA A 654 -9.62 2.38 2.00
N GLY A 655 -9.80 2.40 3.33
CA GLY A 655 -10.86 3.15 4.02
C GLY A 655 -12.23 2.47 4.04
N ASP A 656 -12.32 1.16 3.74
CA ASP A 656 -13.61 0.44 3.75
C ASP A 656 -14.02 0.07 5.19
N THR A 657 -14.59 1.05 5.90
CA THR A 657 -15.04 0.86 7.30
C THR A 657 -16.11 -0.21 7.45
N LYS A 658 -16.87 -0.57 6.39
CA LYS A 658 -17.83 -1.68 6.42
C LYS A 658 -17.09 -3.02 6.47
N ARG A 659 -16.10 -3.23 5.59
CA ARG A 659 -15.23 -4.42 5.60
C ARG A 659 -14.37 -4.49 6.86
N MET A 660 -13.86 -3.38 7.38
CA MET A 660 -13.13 -3.36 8.66
C MET A 660 -13.99 -3.89 9.81
N ARG A 661 -15.24 -3.43 9.97
CA ARG A 661 -16.17 -3.93 11.01
C ARG A 661 -16.43 -5.42 10.87
N HIS A 662 -16.69 -5.89 9.64
CA HIS A 662 -16.86 -7.31 9.36
C HIS A 662 -15.61 -8.12 9.73
N CYS A 663 -14.41 -7.66 9.36
CA CYS A 663 -13.15 -8.32 9.70
C CYS A 663 -12.89 -8.35 11.21
N LEU A 664 -13.30 -7.33 11.98
CA LEU A 664 -13.20 -7.32 13.45
C LEU A 664 -14.21 -8.25 14.12
N ALA A 665 -15.44 -8.35 13.58
CA ALA A 665 -16.46 -9.29 14.04
C ALA A 665 -16.02 -10.77 13.86
N MET A 666 -15.19 -11.05 12.85
CA MET A 666 -14.56 -12.37 12.59
C MET A 666 -13.37 -12.67 13.54
N GLY A 667 -13.46 -12.29 14.82
CA GLY A 667 -12.49 -12.62 15.88
C GLY A 667 -11.12 -11.92 15.80
N ASN A 668 -10.21 -12.24 16.72
CA ASN A 668 -8.81 -11.78 16.78
C ASN A 668 -8.59 -10.25 16.62
N GLY A 669 -9.54 -9.43 17.08
CA GLY A 669 -9.50 -7.97 16.88
C GLY A 669 -8.21 -7.30 17.37
N THR A 670 -7.70 -7.69 18.54
CA THR A 670 -6.45 -7.15 19.11
C THR A 670 -5.22 -7.42 18.24
N GLN A 671 -5.12 -8.59 17.63
CA GLN A 671 -4.04 -8.93 16.69
C GLN A 671 -4.16 -8.16 15.37
N LYS A 672 -5.39 -7.94 14.90
CA LYS A 672 -5.69 -7.18 13.66
C LYS A 672 -5.37 -5.69 13.82
N LEU A 673 -5.76 -5.10 14.96
CA LEU A 673 -5.54 -3.67 15.26
C LEU A 673 -4.07 -3.33 15.52
N ASN A 674 -3.33 -4.24 16.16
CA ASN A 674 -1.93 -4.05 16.52
C ASN A 674 -0.97 -4.78 15.54
N ALA A 675 -1.41 -5.02 14.30
CA ALA A 675 -0.54 -5.52 13.24
C ALA A 675 0.55 -4.50 12.89
N SER A 676 1.72 -4.98 12.50
CA SER A 676 2.85 -4.16 12.07
C SER A 676 3.56 -4.77 10.87
N LEU A 677 4.06 -3.92 9.99
CA LEU A 677 5.03 -4.29 8.97
C LEU A 677 6.39 -4.40 9.68
N GLU A 678 7.00 -5.59 9.71
CA GLU A 678 8.26 -5.78 10.47
C GLU A 678 9.49 -5.18 9.75
N ASN A 679 9.45 -5.07 8.43
CA ASN A 679 10.55 -4.55 7.59
C ASN A 679 10.08 -3.36 6.70
N TYR A 680 9.49 -2.33 7.29
CA TYR A 680 9.10 -1.11 6.56
C TYR A 680 10.34 -0.27 6.21
N PHE A 681 10.44 0.22 4.97
CA PHE A 681 11.57 1.05 4.53
C PHE A 681 11.53 2.45 5.15
N GLU A 682 12.57 2.85 5.87
CA GLU A 682 12.66 4.17 6.50
C GLU A 682 13.60 5.13 5.75
N SER A 683 14.84 4.70 5.47
CA SER A 683 15.86 5.56 4.86
C SER A 683 16.98 4.75 4.19
N VAL A 684 17.92 5.43 3.53
CA VAL A 684 19.25 4.87 3.27
C VAL A 684 20.19 5.37 4.37
N SER A 685 20.69 4.46 5.19
CA SER A 685 21.68 4.75 6.22
C SER A 685 22.99 5.28 5.63
N ASN A 686 23.76 6.01 6.44
CA ASN A 686 25.10 6.54 6.05
C ASN A 686 26.06 5.45 5.52
N ASN A 687 25.82 4.18 5.87
CA ASN A 687 26.59 3.02 5.41
C ASN A 687 26.11 2.46 4.05
N LEU A 688 25.28 3.21 3.32
CA LEU A 688 24.72 2.86 2.01
C LEU A 688 23.94 1.53 2.02
N ARG A 689 23.19 1.29 3.09
CA ARG A 689 22.18 0.22 3.20
C ARG A 689 20.82 0.80 3.54
N ALA A 690 19.73 0.19 3.07
CA ALA A 690 18.39 0.49 3.54
C ALA A 690 18.27 0.28 5.07
N SER A 691 17.69 1.24 5.79
CA SER A 691 17.19 1.02 7.16
C SER A 691 15.74 0.54 7.09
N PHE A 692 15.48 -0.56 7.80
CA PHE A 692 14.15 -1.13 7.97
C PHE A 692 13.74 -1.03 9.44
N VAL A 693 12.51 -0.61 9.70
CA VAL A 693 11.97 -0.39 11.05
C VAL A 693 10.60 -1.05 11.16
N LYS A 694 10.31 -1.70 12.30
CA LYS A 694 8.99 -2.24 12.60
C LYS A 694 7.96 -1.09 12.68
N ARG A 695 7.05 -1.01 11.71
CA ARG A 695 6.06 0.07 11.60
C ARG A 695 4.63 -0.44 11.85
N PRO A 696 3.94 0.03 12.91
CA PRO A 696 2.55 -0.33 13.19
C PRO A 696 1.57 0.13 12.09
N LEU A 697 0.64 -0.75 11.69
CA LEU A 697 -0.34 -0.53 10.62
C LEU A 697 -1.14 0.77 10.79
N ILE A 698 -1.45 1.16 12.04
CA ILE A 698 -2.17 2.39 12.34
C ILE A 698 -1.50 3.65 11.77
N LEU A 699 -0.16 3.69 11.64
CA LEU A 699 0.53 4.82 11.01
C LEU A 699 0.25 4.91 9.51
N ASN A 700 0.19 3.78 8.82
CA ASN A 700 -0.13 3.77 7.38
C ASN A 700 -1.61 4.13 7.17
N VAL A 701 -2.50 3.71 8.08
CA VAL A 701 -3.91 4.12 8.06
C VAL A 701 -4.04 5.63 8.32
N MET A 702 -3.24 6.23 9.20
CA MET A 702 -3.23 7.68 9.42
C MET A 702 -2.69 8.49 8.22
N GLU A 703 -1.80 7.92 7.41
CA GLU A 703 -1.16 8.62 6.28
C GLU A 703 -1.86 8.43 4.94
N TYR A 704 -2.39 7.23 4.67
CA TYR A 704 -2.94 6.86 3.36
C TYR A 704 -4.47 6.71 3.36
N SER A 705 -5.11 6.46 4.50
CA SER A 705 -6.53 6.09 4.55
C SER A 705 -7.48 7.25 4.85
N SER A 706 -8.79 6.96 4.92
CA SER A 706 -9.83 7.89 5.34
C SER A 706 -9.81 8.12 6.86
N PRO A 707 -10.21 9.30 7.36
CA PRO A 707 -10.17 9.62 8.79
C PRO A 707 -11.08 8.70 9.61
N GLU A 708 -12.20 8.22 9.06
CA GLU A 708 -13.12 7.29 9.75
C GLU A 708 -12.48 5.92 9.99
N ALA A 709 -11.56 5.48 9.13
CA ALA A 709 -10.83 4.23 9.33
C ALA A 709 -9.86 4.33 10.51
N ALA A 710 -9.10 5.44 10.60
CA ALA A 710 -8.26 5.74 11.75
C ALA A 710 -9.10 5.88 13.03
N GLY A 711 -10.17 6.68 12.99
CA GLY A 711 -11.11 6.85 14.10
C GLY A 711 -11.76 5.54 14.56
N LEU A 712 -12.08 4.62 13.64
CA LEU A 712 -12.61 3.30 13.96
C LEU A 712 -11.57 2.39 14.63
N MET A 713 -10.31 2.42 14.19
CA MET A 713 -9.23 1.66 14.86
C MET A 713 -8.96 2.17 16.28
N LEU A 714 -9.01 3.49 16.50
CA LEU A 714 -8.89 4.09 17.83
C LEU A 714 -10.07 3.69 18.74
N LYS A 715 -11.30 3.80 18.24
CA LYS A 715 -12.52 3.36 18.94
C LYS A 715 -12.50 1.87 19.29
N ALA A 716 -11.84 1.04 18.47
CA ALA A 716 -11.67 -0.39 18.70
C ALA A 716 -10.47 -0.74 19.61
N GLY A 717 -9.70 0.23 20.09
CA GLY A 717 -8.61 0.02 21.05
C GLY A 717 -7.23 -0.26 20.46
N ALA A 718 -6.90 0.25 19.26
CA ALA A 718 -5.55 0.17 18.71
C ALA A 718 -4.50 0.83 19.64
N ASN A 719 -3.36 0.17 19.82
CA ASN A 719 -2.33 0.59 20.78
C ASN A 719 -1.49 1.78 20.27
N VAL A 720 -1.94 3.01 20.52
CA VAL A 720 -1.18 4.24 20.22
C VAL A 720 -0.23 4.68 21.34
N ARG A 721 0.02 3.82 22.34
CA ARG A 721 1.00 4.06 23.43
C ARG A 721 2.41 3.51 23.15
N GLU A 722 2.55 2.64 22.15
CA GLU A 722 3.88 2.12 21.74
C GLU A 722 4.75 3.28 21.21
N PHE A 723 6.07 3.20 21.44
CA PHE A 723 7.04 4.18 20.98
C PHE A 723 7.55 3.77 19.60
N TYR A 724 7.50 4.67 18.61
CA TYR A 724 7.97 4.39 17.25
C TYR A 724 9.29 5.14 16.99
N PRO A 725 10.44 4.44 16.89
CA PRO A 725 11.74 5.09 16.73
C PRO A 725 12.01 5.44 15.26
N ALA A 726 11.69 6.67 14.87
CA ALA A 726 11.99 7.22 13.54
C ALA A 726 12.53 8.67 13.64
N PRO A 727 13.27 9.21 12.66
CA PRO A 727 13.91 10.53 12.76
C PRO A 727 12.91 11.68 12.98
N ASN A 728 11.68 11.56 12.47
CA ASN A 728 10.60 12.52 12.65
C ASN A 728 9.56 12.05 13.70
N SER A 729 9.94 11.13 14.60
CA SER A 729 9.07 10.67 15.68
C SER A 729 9.16 11.58 16.90
N HIS A 730 8.01 11.95 17.44
CA HIS A 730 7.91 12.65 18.73
C HIS A 730 7.72 11.67 19.91
N GLY A 731 7.86 10.36 19.69
CA GLY A 731 7.81 9.32 20.72
C GLY A 731 6.60 8.38 20.58
N PRO A 732 5.59 8.45 21.46
CA PRO A 732 4.39 7.61 21.34
C PRO A 732 3.64 7.82 20.02
N LEU A 733 3.14 6.73 19.43
CA LEU A 733 2.46 6.70 18.12
C LEU A 733 1.37 7.77 17.95
N VAL A 734 0.65 8.15 19.01
CA VAL A 734 -0.42 9.17 18.94
C VAL A 734 0.06 10.51 18.38
N PHE A 735 1.32 10.88 18.63
CA PHE A 735 1.88 12.17 18.18
C PHE A 735 2.18 12.21 16.69
N TRP A 736 2.30 11.06 16.01
CA TRP A 736 2.50 11.00 14.56
C TRP A 736 1.38 11.74 13.80
N ALA A 737 0.15 11.67 14.32
CA ALA A 737 -1.04 12.32 13.76
C ALA A 737 -0.95 13.86 13.64
N PHE A 738 0.02 14.50 14.29
CA PHE A 738 0.24 15.94 14.26
C PHE A 738 1.28 16.38 13.21
N ASN A 739 1.94 15.43 12.53
CA ASN A 739 2.91 15.68 11.46
C ASN A 739 2.29 16.43 10.26
N GLU A 740 3.13 17.21 9.57
CA GLU A 740 2.74 18.09 8.44
C GLU A 740 2.04 17.35 7.28
N PHE A 741 2.41 16.10 7.00
CA PHE A 741 1.92 15.32 5.85
C PHE A 741 0.59 14.59 6.06
N ILE A 742 -0.12 14.82 7.17
CA ILE A 742 -1.36 14.11 7.53
C ILE A 742 -2.57 15.03 7.32
N ASN A 743 -3.76 14.47 7.07
CA ASN A 743 -4.98 15.27 6.98
C ASN A 743 -5.44 15.77 8.37
N LEU A 744 -5.90 17.02 8.46
CA LEU A 744 -6.42 17.61 9.70
C LEU A 744 -7.66 16.88 10.23
N GLU A 745 -8.48 16.28 9.36
CA GLU A 745 -9.58 15.38 9.74
C GLU A 745 -9.07 14.12 10.49
N THR A 746 -7.92 13.58 10.07
CA THR A 746 -7.29 12.44 10.76
C THR A 746 -6.72 12.88 12.11
N THR A 747 -6.08 14.05 12.17
CA THR A 747 -5.65 14.67 13.44
C THR A 747 -6.85 14.89 14.37
N MET A 748 -8.03 15.24 13.83
CA MET A 748 -9.27 15.42 14.58
C MET A 748 -9.81 14.12 15.18
N GLU A 749 -9.89 13.02 14.44
CA GLU A 749 -10.30 11.73 15.01
C GLU A 749 -9.33 11.23 16.10
N VAL A 750 -8.03 11.54 15.96
CA VAL A 750 -7.03 11.29 17.01
C VAL A 750 -7.27 12.20 18.23
N ALA A 751 -7.58 13.48 18.04
CA ALA A 751 -7.93 14.40 19.13
C ALA A 751 -9.20 13.99 19.89
N LYS A 752 -10.19 13.38 19.21
CA LYS A 752 -11.42 12.85 19.82
C LYS A 752 -11.21 11.54 20.59
N HIS A 753 -10.34 10.64 20.12
CA HIS A 753 -10.30 9.25 20.61
C HIS A 753 -8.95 8.78 21.17
N GLY A 754 -7.84 9.48 20.91
CA GLY A 754 -6.52 9.16 21.47
C GLY A 754 -6.39 9.45 22.98
N PRO A 755 -5.41 8.85 23.67
CA PRO A 755 -5.17 9.08 25.11
C PRO A 755 -4.55 10.46 25.38
N ILE A 756 -5.21 11.29 26.21
CA ILE A 756 -4.79 12.68 26.50
C ILE A 756 -3.63 12.80 27.49
N ASP A 757 -3.33 11.72 28.22
CA ASP A 757 -2.34 11.71 29.30
C ASP A 757 -0.89 11.68 28.78
N LEU A 758 -0.69 11.28 27.52
CA LEU A 758 0.64 11.06 26.94
C LEU A 758 1.43 12.36 26.74
N ARG A 759 2.75 12.21 26.76
CA ARG A 759 3.74 13.28 26.51
C ARG A 759 4.69 12.81 25.42
N ASP A 760 5.22 13.78 24.68
CA ASP A 760 6.24 13.53 23.66
C ASP A 760 7.66 13.44 24.30
N ILE A 761 8.68 13.16 23.50
CA ILE A 761 10.10 13.09 23.93
C ILE A 761 10.65 14.39 24.56
N ASN A 762 9.93 15.50 24.41
CA ASN A 762 10.23 16.84 24.91
C ASN A 762 9.22 17.30 25.99
N GLY A 763 8.33 16.44 26.49
CA GLY A 763 7.29 16.82 27.46
C GLY A 763 6.04 17.49 26.90
N SER A 764 6.00 17.79 25.61
CA SER A 764 4.88 18.47 24.96
C SER A 764 3.62 17.60 25.03
N THR A 765 2.47 18.24 25.30
CA THR A 765 1.17 17.57 25.24
C THR A 765 0.58 17.65 23.81
N MET A 766 -0.47 16.88 23.51
CA MET A 766 -1.19 17.03 22.22
C MET A 766 -1.73 18.45 21.99
N LEU A 767 -1.96 19.23 23.06
CA LEU A 767 -2.35 20.65 22.96
C LEU A 767 -1.19 21.52 22.46
N HIS A 768 0.04 21.24 22.89
CA HIS A 768 1.24 21.94 22.39
C HIS A 768 1.46 21.65 20.90
N HIS A 769 1.28 20.40 20.49
CA HIS A 769 1.35 19.99 19.07
C HIS A 769 0.23 20.61 18.22
N ALA A 770 -1.00 20.69 18.73
CA ALA A 770 -2.09 21.41 18.04
C ALA A 770 -1.76 22.90 17.84
N VAL A 771 -1.21 23.57 18.86
CA VAL A 771 -0.75 24.97 18.77
C VAL A 771 0.43 25.12 17.79
N ASN A 772 1.33 24.14 17.72
CA ASN A 772 2.44 24.14 16.75
C ASN A 772 1.93 24.11 15.29
N ILE A 773 0.94 23.27 14.97
CA ILE A 773 0.34 23.20 13.64
C ILE A 773 -0.22 24.58 13.21
N PHE A 774 -0.85 25.34 14.11
CA PHE A 774 -1.41 26.66 13.79
C PHE A 774 -0.38 27.66 13.24
N HIS A 775 0.89 27.50 13.65
CA HIS A 775 2.02 28.31 13.19
C HIS A 775 2.62 27.79 11.86
N GLN A 776 2.46 26.49 11.58
CA GLN A 776 2.83 25.86 10.30
C GLN A 776 1.81 26.12 9.17
N LEU A 777 0.58 26.54 9.49
CA LEU A 777 -0.43 26.92 8.51
C LEU A 777 -0.14 28.28 7.88
N HIS A 778 -0.34 28.39 6.56
CA HIS A 778 -0.30 29.69 5.87
C HIS A 778 -1.25 30.72 6.51
N LYS A 779 -0.89 32.01 6.46
CA LYS A 779 -1.72 33.09 7.03
C LYS A 779 -3.05 33.28 6.29
N GLY A 780 -3.14 32.86 5.02
CA GLY A 780 -4.37 32.87 4.22
C GLY A 780 -5.26 31.63 4.37
N ASP A 781 -4.78 30.55 4.98
CA ASP A 781 -5.60 29.33 5.16
C ASP A 781 -6.59 29.53 6.32
N ARG A 782 -7.83 29.91 5.98
CA ARG A 782 -8.93 30.03 6.94
C ARG A 782 -9.41 28.65 7.40
N ASN A 783 -9.58 27.69 6.50
CA ASN A 783 -10.15 26.38 6.81
C ASN A 783 -9.25 25.57 7.76
N GLY A 784 -7.94 25.51 7.50
CA GLY A 784 -7.00 24.84 8.41
C GLY A 784 -6.97 25.48 9.79
N ARG A 785 -7.13 26.81 9.89
CA ARG A 785 -7.24 27.51 11.17
C ARG A 785 -8.53 27.13 11.92
N MET A 786 -9.66 27.02 11.22
CA MET A 786 -10.91 26.50 11.80
C MET A 786 -10.73 25.07 12.35
N TRP A 787 -10.10 24.18 11.56
CA TRP A 787 -9.80 22.81 11.98
C TRP A 787 -8.91 22.76 13.22
N VAL A 788 -7.81 23.52 13.27
CA VAL A 788 -6.91 23.53 14.43
C VAL A 788 -7.57 24.14 15.67
N SER A 789 -8.36 25.20 15.53
CA SER A 789 -9.16 25.75 16.63
C SER A 789 -10.16 24.72 17.19
N LEU A 790 -10.73 23.87 16.33
CA LEU A 790 -11.62 22.78 16.75
C LEU A 790 -10.85 21.59 17.38
N ILE A 791 -9.63 21.29 16.93
CA ILE A 791 -8.73 20.32 17.57
C ILE A 791 -8.37 20.80 18.98
N VAL A 792 -8.02 22.08 19.15
CA VAL A 792 -7.76 22.70 20.45
C VAL A 792 -9.00 22.63 21.35
N LEU A 793 -10.18 23.04 20.87
CA LEU A 793 -11.42 22.99 21.66
C LEU A 793 -11.81 21.54 22.06
N THR A 794 -11.65 20.56 21.17
CA THR A 794 -11.98 19.16 21.49
C THR A 794 -11.01 18.55 22.50
N LEU A 795 -9.70 18.83 22.42
CA LEU A 795 -8.73 18.43 23.45
C LEU A 795 -9.04 19.07 24.81
N LEU A 796 -9.39 20.36 24.83
CA LEU A 796 -9.80 21.08 26.04
C LEU A 796 -11.09 20.51 26.64
N ASN A 797 -12.11 20.25 25.83
CA ASN A 797 -13.38 19.66 26.27
C ASN A 797 -13.23 18.21 26.78
N ARG A 798 -12.15 17.50 26.41
CA ARG A 798 -11.77 16.20 26.98
C ARG A 798 -10.98 16.29 28.29
N GLY A 799 -10.67 17.49 28.78
CA GLY A 799 -9.99 17.70 30.06
C GLY A 799 -8.47 17.61 30.01
N ILE A 800 -7.84 17.97 28.89
CA ILE A 800 -6.37 18.00 28.83
C ILE A 800 -5.79 19.07 29.78
N LYS A 801 -4.82 18.66 30.61
CA LYS A 801 -4.20 19.52 31.64
C LYS A 801 -3.37 20.66 31.00
N LEU A 802 -3.55 21.88 31.52
CA LEU A 802 -3.37 23.11 30.74
C LEU A 802 -2.01 23.86 30.76
N GLY A 803 -1.19 23.96 31.81
CA GLY A 803 -1.09 23.22 33.06
C GLY A 803 0.29 22.56 33.10
N LEU A 804 0.52 21.60 32.20
CA LEU A 804 1.87 21.09 31.93
C LEU A 804 2.67 22.03 31.03
N ARG A 805 3.98 21.92 31.14
CA ARG A 805 4.99 22.67 30.40
C ARG A 805 5.87 21.72 29.56
N ASP A 806 6.33 22.19 28.41
CA ASP A 806 7.33 21.50 27.59
C ASP A 806 8.74 21.53 28.24
N SER A 807 9.74 20.90 27.61
CA SER A 807 11.12 20.81 28.12
C SER A 807 11.82 22.17 28.23
N TRP A 808 11.31 23.20 27.55
CA TRP A 808 11.75 24.60 27.60
C TRP A 808 10.97 25.43 28.65
N GLY A 809 9.94 24.83 29.26
CA GLY A 809 9.13 25.42 30.33
C GLY A 809 7.91 26.23 29.86
N ARG A 810 7.55 26.17 28.58
CA ARG A 810 6.41 26.88 28.01
C ARG A 810 5.15 26.03 28.17
N THR A 811 4.01 26.66 28.50
CA THR A 811 2.69 26.03 28.35
C THR A 811 2.17 26.19 26.92
N ALA A 812 1.10 25.46 26.58
CA ALA A 812 0.44 25.61 25.28
C ALA A 812 -0.16 27.00 25.06
N ARG A 813 -0.49 27.76 26.12
CA ARG A 813 -0.89 29.17 26.01
C ARG A 813 0.29 30.06 25.67
N ASP A 814 1.44 29.85 26.31
CA ASP A 814 2.65 30.62 26.05
C ASP A 814 3.10 30.43 24.58
N LEU A 815 3.06 29.19 24.09
CA LEU A 815 3.25 28.86 22.66
C LEU A 815 2.25 29.54 21.72
N ALA A 816 1.02 29.79 22.16
CA ALA A 816 0.00 30.51 21.37
C ALA A 816 0.19 32.04 21.40
N THR A 817 0.94 32.57 22.36
CA THR A 817 1.32 34.00 22.42
C THR A 817 2.67 34.30 21.77
N GLY A 818 3.59 33.33 21.73
CA GLY A 818 4.95 33.48 21.21
C GLY A 818 4.99 33.48 19.68
N ALA A 819 4.91 34.64 19.06
CA ALA A 819 5.05 34.78 17.61
C ALA A 819 6.45 34.34 17.13
N SER A 820 6.49 33.28 16.31
CA SER A 820 7.47 32.83 15.29
C SER A 820 8.99 32.96 15.49
N ASP A 821 9.51 34.00 16.14
CA ASP A 821 10.85 34.56 15.85
C ASP A 821 11.96 34.00 16.77
N GLN A 822 11.65 32.96 17.56
CA GLN A 822 12.62 32.23 18.40
C GLN A 822 12.66 30.71 18.14
N ILE A 823 12.13 30.25 17.01
CA ILE A 823 12.47 28.91 16.45
C ILE A 823 13.60 29.11 15.41
N GLY A 824 14.68 29.73 15.87
CA GLY A 824 15.83 30.17 15.08
C GLY A 824 17.07 30.38 15.93
N ASP A 825 17.24 29.59 16.98
CA ASP A 825 18.38 29.66 17.89
C ASP A 825 19.65 29.07 17.24
N GLU A 826 20.80 29.73 17.40
CA GLU A 826 21.95 29.65 16.48
C GLU A 826 22.87 28.43 16.70
N SER A 827 22.31 27.29 17.09
CA SER A 827 23.08 26.07 17.40
C SER A 827 23.11 25.07 16.24
N ARG A 828 24.04 25.31 15.28
CA ARG A 828 24.37 24.52 14.07
C ARG A 828 23.46 24.79 12.87
N GLY A 829 24.04 25.41 11.84
CA GLY A 829 23.32 25.90 10.67
C GLY A 829 22.65 24.81 9.83
N CYS A 830 21.32 24.81 9.86
CA CYS A 830 20.48 24.21 8.82
C CYS A 830 19.44 25.26 8.42
N GLN A 831 19.36 25.60 7.13
CA GLN A 831 18.30 26.48 6.64
C GLN A 831 16.98 25.69 6.61
N VAL A 832 16.19 25.82 7.67
CA VAL A 832 14.86 25.21 7.75
C VAL A 832 13.98 25.84 6.66
N LYS A 833 13.73 25.10 5.58
CA LYS A 833 12.63 25.42 4.67
C LYS A 833 11.34 25.41 5.48
N VAL A 834 10.63 26.53 5.49
CA VAL A 834 9.26 26.57 6.05
C VAL A 834 8.36 25.77 5.12
N THR A 835 8.18 24.50 5.43
CA THR A 835 7.20 23.61 4.80
C THR A 835 5.82 23.97 5.33
N TYR A 836 5.08 24.78 4.58
CA TYR A 836 3.68 25.03 4.86
C TYR A 836 2.85 23.79 4.51
N ARG A 837 1.95 23.41 5.41
CA ARG A 837 0.95 22.35 5.19
C ARG A 837 0.04 22.75 4.01
N GLU A 838 -0.37 21.78 3.19
CA GLU A 838 -1.39 22.01 2.15
C GLU A 838 -2.67 22.55 2.81
N PRO A 839 -3.31 23.61 2.29
CA PRO A 839 -4.46 24.24 2.92
C PRO A 839 -5.69 23.33 2.88
N ALA A 840 -6.52 23.37 3.93
CA ALA A 840 -7.70 22.51 4.00
C ALA A 840 -8.78 22.93 2.97
N GLU A 841 -9.18 22.01 2.10
CA GLU A 841 -10.20 22.28 1.07
C GLU A 841 -11.59 22.53 1.71
N GLU A 842 -11.99 21.71 2.68
CA GLU A 842 -13.29 21.83 3.36
C GLU A 842 -13.23 22.52 4.75
N PRO A 843 -14.24 23.31 5.13
CA PRO A 843 -14.43 23.80 6.49
C PRO A 843 -15.05 22.71 7.41
N PRO A 844 -14.70 22.64 8.70
CA PRO A 844 -15.32 21.71 9.63
C PRO A 844 -16.81 22.03 9.90
N ASN A 845 -17.60 21.03 10.32
CA ASN A 845 -19.05 21.14 10.48
C ASN A 845 -19.49 22.30 11.41
N MET A 846 -20.42 23.13 10.92
CA MET A 846 -20.88 24.38 11.52
C MET A 846 -21.43 24.23 12.95
N ASP A 847 -22.15 23.14 13.26
CA ASP A 847 -22.73 22.91 14.59
C ASP A 847 -21.66 22.93 15.70
N ALA A 848 -20.45 22.45 15.39
CA ALA A 848 -19.32 22.40 16.31
C ALA A 848 -18.55 23.73 16.40
N LEU A 849 -18.82 24.68 15.50
CA LEU A 849 -18.09 25.95 15.38
C LEU A 849 -18.73 27.12 16.15
N HIS A 850 -19.96 26.96 16.66
CA HIS A 850 -20.66 27.99 17.45
C HIS A 850 -19.93 28.41 18.76
N GLU A 851 -18.90 27.67 19.19
CA GLU A 851 -18.04 28.05 20.31
C GLU A 851 -16.72 28.73 19.89
N ILE A 852 -16.39 28.70 18.60
CA ILE A 852 -15.10 29.13 18.03
C ILE A 852 -15.24 30.38 17.17
N ILE A 853 -16.34 30.50 16.43
CA ILE A 853 -16.68 31.69 15.64
C ILE A 853 -17.22 32.77 16.58
N ASP A 854 -16.70 33.98 16.46
CA ASP A 854 -17.34 35.16 17.06
C ASP A 854 -18.64 35.51 16.31
N ARG A 855 -19.72 35.74 17.04
CA ARG A 855 -21.05 36.02 16.47
C ARG A 855 -21.11 37.36 15.76
N ASP A 856 -20.30 38.32 16.19
CA ASP A 856 -20.39 39.71 15.73
C ASP A 856 -19.45 39.98 14.53
N THR A 857 -18.28 39.33 14.49
CA THR A 857 -17.31 39.46 13.37
C THR A 857 -17.30 38.30 12.37
N GLN A 858 -17.86 37.13 12.72
CA GLN A 858 -17.73 35.85 12.00
C GLN A 858 -16.28 35.34 11.81
N GLU A 859 -15.29 35.93 12.48
CA GLU A 859 -13.92 35.41 12.45
C GLU A 859 -13.69 34.35 13.55
N PRO A 860 -12.75 33.39 13.35
CA PRO A 860 -12.34 32.49 14.42
C PRO A 860 -11.64 33.23 15.56
N LEU A 861 -12.03 32.91 16.79
CA LEU A 861 -11.29 33.29 18.01
C LEU A 861 -9.83 32.81 17.92
N SER A 862 -8.91 33.61 18.45
CA SER A 862 -7.50 33.21 18.56
C SER A 862 -7.34 32.02 19.51
N LEU A 863 -6.27 31.24 19.35
CA LEU A 863 -6.02 30.08 20.23
C LEU A 863 -5.88 30.47 21.70
N VAL A 864 -5.36 31.67 21.98
CA VAL A 864 -5.31 32.23 23.34
C VAL A 864 -6.71 32.47 23.88
N GLU A 865 -7.61 33.12 23.11
CA GLU A 865 -9.00 33.34 23.53
C GLU A 865 -9.79 32.03 23.71
N ILE A 866 -9.48 30.97 22.95
CA ILE A 866 -10.09 29.65 23.12
C ILE A 866 -9.63 28.99 24.43
N ILE A 867 -8.33 29.06 24.75
CA ILE A 867 -7.78 28.56 26.03
C ILE A 867 -8.35 29.36 27.21
N ASP A 868 -8.39 30.70 27.11
CA ASP A 868 -8.93 31.59 28.14
C ASP A 868 -10.42 31.34 28.39
N ARG A 869 -11.21 31.18 27.32
CA ARG A 869 -12.63 30.80 27.38
C ARG A 869 -12.83 29.45 28.08
N HIS A 870 -11.89 28.51 27.95
CA HIS A 870 -11.92 27.27 28.73
C HIS A 870 -11.59 27.52 30.21
N VAL A 871 -10.56 28.30 30.55
CA VAL A 871 -10.25 28.67 31.95
C VAL A 871 -11.46 29.36 32.62
N VAL A 872 -12.11 30.30 31.93
CA VAL A 872 -13.31 30.97 32.44
C VAL A 872 -14.51 30.00 32.53
N ARG A 873 -14.60 28.97 31.66
CA ARG A 873 -15.59 27.89 31.77
C ARG A 873 -15.38 27.06 33.05
N LEU A 874 -14.14 26.74 33.44
CA LEU A 874 -13.84 26.08 34.72
C LEU A 874 -14.35 26.91 35.91
N CYS A 875 -14.12 28.23 35.87
CA CYS A 875 -14.60 29.17 36.90
C CYS A 875 -16.13 29.25 36.94
N ARG A 876 -16.80 29.30 35.78
CA ARG A 876 -18.27 29.34 35.67
C ARG A 876 -18.93 28.13 36.34
N PHE A 877 -18.35 26.95 36.13
CA PHE A 877 -18.84 25.69 36.71
C PHE A 877 -18.28 25.39 38.12
N ASN A 878 -17.60 26.35 38.76
CA ASN A 878 -17.04 26.23 40.11
C ASN A 878 -16.14 24.99 40.33
N GLN A 879 -15.30 24.66 39.34
CA GLN A 879 -14.43 23.48 39.38
C GLN A 879 -13.15 23.73 40.21
N LEU A 880 -13.34 24.02 41.50
CA LEU A 880 -12.30 24.42 42.47
C LEU A 880 -11.01 23.58 42.36
N HIS A 881 -11.10 22.26 42.44
CA HIS A 881 -9.95 21.34 42.37
C HIS A 881 -9.08 21.56 41.12
N LEU A 882 -9.66 21.82 39.96
CA LEU A 882 -8.89 22.05 38.73
C LEU A 882 -8.19 23.42 38.74
N ILE A 883 -8.77 24.40 39.43
CA ILE A 883 -8.19 25.74 39.56
C ILE A 883 -7.10 25.73 40.64
N GLU A 884 -7.27 24.98 41.72
CA GLU A 884 -6.23 24.64 42.70
C GLU A 884 -5.05 23.91 42.02
N GLU A 885 -5.32 22.90 41.19
CA GLU A 885 -4.29 22.21 40.42
C GLU A 885 -3.50 23.15 39.49
N LEU A 886 -4.19 24.09 38.81
CA LEU A 886 -3.53 25.10 37.96
C LEU A 886 -2.68 26.10 38.75
N ILE A 887 -3.09 26.48 39.97
CA ILE A 887 -2.27 27.33 40.86
C ILE A 887 -1.01 26.55 41.29
N ILE A 888 -1.13 25.28 41.68
CA ILE A 888 -0.01 24.42 42.09
C ILE A 888 0.96 24.14 40.93
N GLN A 889 0.46 24.05 39.70
CA GLN A 889 1.26 23.96 38.46
C GLN A 889 1.89 25.29 38.03
N GLY A 890 1.68 26.38 38.78
CA GLY A 890 2.26 27.69 38.48
C GLY A 890 1.76 28.27 37.16
N TYR A 891 0.50 28.03 36.79
CA TYR A 891 -0.11 28.62 35.60
C TYR A 891 -0.43 30.10 35.91
N GLU A 892 0.42 31.02 35.46
CA GLU A 892 0.36 32.43 35.86
C GLU A 892 -0.94 33.16 35.43
N PRO A 893 -1.45 33.04 34.18
CA PRO A 893 -2.51 33.91 33.68
C PRO A 893 -3.95 33.44 33.99
N ILE A 894 -4.18 32.81 35.15
CA ILE A 894 -5.52 32.39 35.62
C ILE A 894 -6.43 33.59 35.85
N GLN A 895 -5.95 34.61 36.58
CA GLN A 895 -6.75 35.78 36.99
C GLN A 895 -7.10 36.69 35.80
N ASN A 896 -6.24 36.73 34.78
CA ASN A 896 -6.37 37.60 33.62
C ASN A 896 -7.00 36.90 32.40
N ALA A 897 -7.44 35.64 32.55
CA ALA A 897 -8.15 34.93 31.49
C ALA A 897 -9.45 35.66 31.11
N LEU A 898 -9.58 36.08 29.85
CA LEU A 898 -10.63 37.00 29.40
C LEU A 898 -11.71 36.28 28.57
N LEU A 899 -12.95 36.33 29.04
CA LEU A 899 -14.12 36.04 28.23
C LEU A 899 -14.54 37.32 27.50
N ARG A 900 -14.19 37.44 26.21
CA ARG A 900 -14.40 38.67 25.42
C ARG A 900 -15.87 38.97 25.08
N PHE A 901 -16.66 37.93 24.79
CA PHE A 901 -18.06 38.03 24.38
C PHE A 901 -18.98 37.19 25.30
N PRO A 902 -20.22 37.64 25.59
CA PRO A 902 -20.88 38.84 25.07
C PRO A 902 -20.40 40.16 25.70
N HIS A 903 -19.72 40.12 26.85
CA HIS A 903 -19.08 41.28 27.49
C HIS A 903 -17.69 40.86 28.00
N PRO A 904 -16.65 41.70 27.89
CA PRO A 904 -15.32 41.41 28.43
C PRO A 904 -15.37 41.25 29.95
N ARG A 905 -15.12 40.03 30.44
CA ARG A 905 -15.06 39.70 31.87
C ARG A 905 -13.88 38.80 32.18
N THR A 906 -13.17 39.08 33.28
CA THR A 906 -12.12 38.21 33.79
C THR A 906 -12.70 37.02 34.56
N SER A 907 -11.87 35.99 34.79
CA SER A 907 -12.22 34.82 35.60
C SER A 907 -12.71 35.18 37.01
N LEU A 908 -12.09 36.17 37.65
CA LEU A 908 -12.48 36.69 38.98
C LEU A 908 -13.86 37.36 38.94
N GLN A 909 -14.07 38.32 38.03
CA GLN A 909 -15.34 39.03 37.87
C GLN A 909 -16.50 38.08 37.58
N LEU A 910 -16.24 36.98 36.86
CA LEU A 910 -17.25 35.97 36.55
C LEU A 910 -17.53 35.04 37.73
N ALA A 911 -16.54 34.73 38.58
CA ALA A 911 -16.76 34.01 39.84
C ALA A 911 -17.59 34.83 40.83
N GLU A 912 -17.33 36.14 40.94
CA GLU A 912 -18.10 37.10 41.75
C GLU A 912 -19.54 37.21 41.26
N LEU A 913 -19.76 37.38 39.95
CA LEU A 913 -21.08 37.43 39.32
C LEU A 913 -21.93 36.19 39.61
N HIS A 914 -21.32 35.00 39.61
CA HIS A 914 -21.99 33.73 39.91
C HIS A 914 -22.02 33.39 41.40
N GLN A 915 -21.57 34.31 42.28
CA GLN A 915 -21.57 34.16 43.74
C GLN A 915 -20.75 32.95 44.25
N HIS A 916 -19.72 32.53 43.51
CA HIS A 916 -18.82 31.45 43.92
C HIS A 916 -17.79 31.96 44.95
N VAL A 917 -18.25 32.20 46.18
CA VAL A 917 -17.50 32.90 47.24
C VAL A 917 -16.11 32.28 47.51
N GLU A 918 -16.02 30.96 47.66
CA GLU A 918 -14.73 30.29 47.92
C GLU A 918 -13.79 30.33 46.71
N LEU A 919 -14.33 30.33 45.48
CA LEU A 919 -13.53 30.50 44.27
C LEU A 919 -12.98 31.92 44.15
N ALA A 920 -13.77 32.95 44.47
CA ALA A 920 -13.30 34.34 44.49
C ALA A 920 -12.20 34.56 45.55
N LYS A 921 -12.31 33.92 46.73
CA LYS A 921 -11.25 33.89 47.76
C LYS A 921 -9.98 33.16 47.28
N LEU A 922 -10.12 32.04 46.57
CA LEU A 922 -8.99 31.30 45.99
C LEU A 922 -8.27 32.14 44.93
N LEU A 923 -9.00 32.69 43.97
CA LEU A 923 -8.47 33.49 42.86
C LEU A 923 -7.78 34.77 43.35
N SER A 924 -8.31 35.43 44.37
CA SER A 924 -7.69 36.62 44.99
C SER A 924 -6.46 36.30 45.87
N ARG A 925 -6.28 35.04 46.29
CA ARG A 925 -5.05 34.56 46.96
C ARG A 925 -4.00 34.01 46.00
N ALA A 926 -4.36 33.62 44.78
CA ALA A 926 -3.48 33.02 43.78
C ALA A 926 -2.09 33.69 43.62
N PRO A 927 -1.93 35.02 43.50
CA PRO A 927 -0.60 35.63 43.37
C PRO A 927 0.28 35.42 44.61
N LYS A 928 -0.30 35.46 45.83
CA LYS A 928 0.44 35.19 47.08
C LYS A 928 0.91 33.75 47.16
N TYR A 929 0.12 32.80 46.66
CA TYR A 929 0.55 31.41 46.52
C TYR A 929 1.71 31.27 45.52
N GLN A 930 1.68 31.97 44.38
CA GLN A 930 2.79 31.96 43.41
C GLN A 930 4.09 32.57 43.97
N GLU A 931 4.00 33.66 44.74
CA GLU A 931 5.13 34.26 45.46
C GLU A 931 5.72 33.29 46.51
N ALA A 932 4.86 32.66 47.33
CA ALA A 932 5.26 31.68 48.34
C ALA A 932 5.92 30.44 47.71
N MET A 933 5.40 29.94 46.57
CA MET A 933 6.01 28.84 45.82
C MET A 933 7.40 29.20 45.31
N LYS A 934 7.59 30.40 44.73
CA LYS A 934 8.90 30.87 44.26
C LYS A 934 9.89 30.99 45.43
N ALA A 935 9.48 31.57 46.56
CA ALA A 935 10.31 31.67 47.77
C ALA A 935 10.67 30.31 48.41
N LEU A 936 9.76 29.33 48.36
CA LEU A 936 10.00 27.96 48.84
C LEU A 936 10.97 27.20 47.94
N GLN A 937 10.84 27.36 46.62
CA GLN A 937 11.77 26.79 45.63
C GLN A 937 13.18 27.38 45.80
N GLU A 938 13.31 28.69 45.98
CA GLU A 938 14.58 29.36 46.31
C GLU A 938 15.24 28.76 47.56
N ALA A 939 14.48 28.58 48.65
CA ALA A 939 15.00 28.05 49.92
C ALA A 939 15.50 26.60 49.76
N VAL A 940 14.83 25.77 48.95
CA VAL A 940 15.29 24.41 48.63
C VAL A 940 16.53 24.41 47.73
N VAL A 941 16.68 25.38 46.83
CA VAL A 941 17.90 25.53 46.00
C VAL A 941 19.09 25.99 46.85
N SER A 942 18.90 26.98 47.72
CA SER A 942 19.96 27.52 48.58
C SER A 942 20.36 26.60 49.74
N GLY A 943 19.45 25.72 50.18
CA GLY A 943 19.67 24.85 51.35
C GLY A 943 19.28 25.50 52.68
N ASP A 944 18.43 26.54 52.65
CA ASP A 944 18.02 27.29 53.83
C ASP A 944 16.93 26.54 54.62
N GLU A 945 17.37 25.68 55.54
CA GLU A 945 16.51 24.88 56.44
C GLU A 945 15.52 25.76 57.25
N LEU A 946 15.87 27.01 57.58
CA LEU A 946 15.03 27.90 58.39
C LEU A 946 13.94 28.60 57.57
N ARG A 947 14.30 29.13 56.38
CA ARG A 947 13.35 29.72 55.43
C ARG A 947 12.43 28.65 54.83
N PHE A 948 12.92 27.41 54.67
CA PHE A 948 12.08 26.27 54.32
C PHE A 948 11.04 25.97 55.41
N ALA A 949 11.48 25.79 56.67
CA ALA A 949 10.59 25.43 57.78
C ALA A 949 9.49 26.48 58.06
N SER A 950 9.74 27.77 57.83
CA SER A 950 8.72 28.82 58.00
C SER A 950 7.68 28.85 56.88
N LEU A 951 8.02 28.42 55.66
CA LEU A 951 7.14 28.43 54.49
C LEU A 951 6.32 27.14 54.29
N VAL A 952 6.74 26.02 54.89
CA VAL A 952 6.09 24.69 54.74
C VAL A 952 4.73 24.57 55.45
N ASN A 953 4.31 25.58 56.23
CA ASN A 953 3.08 25.56 57.02
C ASN A 953 1.78 25.32 56.22
N GLU A 954 1.75 25.60 54.92
CA GLU A 954 0.64 25.25 54.01
C GLU A 954 0.98 23.99 53.19
N TRP A 955 0.40 22.84 53.55
CA TRP A 955 0.67 21.52 52.97
C TRP A 955 0.50 21.42 51.43
N CYS A 956 -0.29 22.31 50.82
CA CYS A 956 -0.43 22.38 49.36
C CYS A 956 0.85 22.85 48.65
N LEU A 957 1.69 23.66 49.31
CA LEU A 957 2.93 24.19 48.73
C LEU A 957 4.00 23.10 48.52
N LEU A 958 3.93 21.98 49.26
CA LEU A 958 4.84 20.83 49.07
C LEU A 958 4.72 20.18 47.69
N TRP A 959 3.61 20.40 46.99
CA TRP A 959 3.34 19.86 45.66
C TRP A 959 3.68 20.82 44.52
N CYS A 960 4.25 21.99 44.82
CA CYS A 960 4.64 22.95 43.79
C CYS A 960 5.77 22.41 42.89
N VAL A 961 5.80 22.91 41.65
CA VAL A 961 6.77 22.52 40.62
C VAL A 961 7.47 23.75 40.04
N ASP A 962 8.70 23.56 39.61
CA ASP A 962 9.44 24.60 38.88
C ASP A 962 8.99 24.73 37.41
N TRP A 963 9.65 25.62 36.68
CA TRP A 963 9.39 25.87 35.26
C TRP A 963 9.59 24.65 34.35
N ARG A 964 10.28 23.58 34.78
CA ARG A 964 10.42 22.30 34.06
C ARG A 964 9.59 21.16 34.68
N GLY A 965 8.60 21.49 35.53
CA GLY A 965 7.78 20.49 36.21
C GLY A 965 8.50 19.75 37.35
N ARG A 966 9.72 20.18 37.75
CA ARG A 966 10.52 19.51 38.78
C ARG A 966 9.96 19.88 40.16
N SER A 967 9.53 18.88 40.93
CA SER A 967 9.07 19.07 42.32
C SER A 967 10.21 19.45 43.27
N LEU A 968 9.88 19.95 44.47
CA LEU A 968 10.89 20.31 45.50
C LEU A 968 11.94 19.22 45.76
N LEU A 969 11.54 17.94 45.75
CA LEU A 969 12.46 16.81 45.94
C LEU A 969 13.45 16.63 44.78
N HIS A 970 13.06 16.96 43.53
CA HIS A 970 14.00 17.00 42.41
C HIS A 970 15.06 18.08 42.64
N LEU A 971 14.64 19.29 43.02
CA LEU A 971 15.54 20.41 43.27
C LEU A 971 16.52 20.08 44.40
N ALA A 972 16.04 19.49 45.51
CA ALA A 972 16.89 19.06 46.61
C ALA A 972 17.93 18.00 46.20
N VAL A 973 17.58 17.05 45.31
CA VAL A 973 18.52 16.05 44.79
C VAL A 973 19.53 16.68 43.80
N ILE A 974 19.07 17.53 42.88
CA ILE A 974 19.89 18.18 41.85
C ILE A 974 20.93 19.12 42.49
N HIS A 975 20.50 19.95 43.45
CA HIS A 975 21.35 20.85 44.21
C HIS A 975 22.05 20.19 45.41
N ARG A 976 21.96 18.86 45.56
CA ARG A 976 22.69 18.03 46.56
C ARG A 976 22.37 18.36 48.03
N GLN A 977 21.18 18.90 48.30
CA GLN A 977 20.70 19.31 49.61
C GLN A 977 20.21 18.09 50.42
N ASN A 978 21.14 17.20 50.77
CA ASN A 978 20.88 15.86 51.31
C ASN A 978 19.94 15.83 52.53
N LYS A 979 20.00 16.83 53.42
CA LYS A 979 19.11 16.93 54.59
C LYS A 979 17.67 17.25 54.19
N LEU A 980 17.47 18.30 53.39
CA LEU A 980 16.15 18.70 52.89
C LEU A 980 15.51 17.60 52.05
N ALA A 981 16.30 16.89 51.23
CA ALA A 981 15.81 15.74 50.46
C ALA A 981 15.26 14.61 51.35
N LEU A 982 15.90 14.33 52.49
CA LEU A 982 15.43 13.34 53.46
C LEU A 982 14.18 13.85 54.22
N GLN A 983 14.19 15.11 54.68
CA GLN A 983 13.02 15.71 55.33
C GLN A 983 11.78 15.76 54.42
N LEU A 984 11.95 16.09 53.13
CA LEU A 984 10.89 16.09 52.13
C LEU A 984 10.26 14.69 51.93
N ILE A 985 11.06 13.63 51.93
CA ILE A 985 10.57 12.25 51.85
C ILE A 985 9.92 11.80 53.15
N ASP A 986 10.49 12.14 54.31
CA ASP A 986 9.91 11.81 55.62
C ASP A 986 8.54 12.50 55.83
N MET A 987 8.34 13.70 55.28
CA MET A 987 7.06 14.40 55.28
C MET A 987 6.09 13.90 54.20
N CYS A 988 6.58 13.60 52.98
CA CYS A 988 5.74 13.28 51.83
C CYS A 988 6.41 12.26 50.88
N PRO A 989 6.34 10.94 51.18
CA PRO A 989 6.99 9.90 50.38
C PRO A 989 6.56 9.89 48.91
N SER A 990 5.32 10.28 48.60
CA SER A 990 4.79 10.30 47.22
C SER A 990 5.57 11.23 46.27
N LEU A 991 6.29 12.24 46.78
CA LEU A 991 7.14 13.12 45.97
C LEU A 991 8.22 12.35 45.19
N ALA A 992 8.65 11.16 45.65
CA ALA A 992 9.65 10.34 44.98
C ALA A 992 9.17 9.72 43.65
N ASN A 993 7.84 9.65 43.44
CA ASN A 993 7.23 9.12 42.22
C ASN A 993 6.77 10.22 41.24
N ASN A 994 6.83 11.49 41.63
CA ASN A 994 6.51 12.61 40.73
C ASN A 994 7.51 12.65 39.56
N GLN A 995 7.01 12.96 38.37
CA GLN A 995 7.82 13.07 37.15
C GLN A 995 7.95 14.55 36.73
N ASP A 996 9.13 14.92 36.22
CA ASP A 996 9.37 16.21 35.57
C ASP A 996 8.79 16.26 34.13
N SER A 997 8.97 17.39 33.43
CA SER A 997 8.53 17.54 32.03
C SER A 997 9.22 16.58 31.06
N LEU A 998 10.25 15.82 31.42
CA LEU A 998 10.83 14.76 30.59
C LEU A 998 10.49 13.34 31.09
N GLY A 999 9.60 13.19 32.08
CA GLY A 999 9.18 11.90 32.63
C GLY A 999 10.15 11.35 33.68
N ARG A 1000 11.20 12.08 34.04
CA ARG A 1000 12.21 11.66 35.01
C ARG A 1000 11.70 11.91 36.42
N THR A 1001 11.91 10.95 37.32
CA THR A 1001 11.66 11.08 38.76
C THR A 1001 12.95 11.51 39.50
N PRO A 1002 12.92 11.95 40.77
CA PRO A 1002 14.14 12.34 41.51
C PRO A 1002 15.18 11.22 41.57
N MET A 1003 14.73 9.97 41.52
CA MET A 1003 15.58 8.77 41.51
C MET A 1003 16.41 8.61 40.22
N HIS A 1004 15.94 9.13 39.08
CA HIS A 1004 16.71 9.17 37.82
C HIS A 1004 17.91 10.13 37.92
N TYR A 1005 17.79 11.19 38.70
CA TYR A 1005 18.88 12.13 38.98
C TYR A 1005 19.83 11.60 40.05
N ALA A 1006 19.28 11.07 41.15
CA ALA A 1006 20.07 10.58 42.29
C ALA A 1006 21.01 9.41 41.93
N ILE A 1007 20.68 8.59 40.92
CA ILE A 1007 21.56 7.52 40.43
C ILE A 1007 22.72 8.01 39.54
N CYS A 1008 22.64 9.27 39.06
CA CYS A 1008 23.66 9.94 38.24
C CYS A 1008 24.47 10.99 39.04
N LEU A 1009 24.47 10.91 40.37
CA LEU A 1009 25.36 11.70 41.22
C LEU A 1009 26.73 10.98 41.33
N GLY A 1010 27.82 11.74 41.15
CA GLY A 1010 29.19 11.22 41.27
C GLY A 1010 29.62 10.91 42.71
N ASP A 1011 29.03 11.59 43.68
CA ASP A 1011 29.40 11.62 45.10
C ASP A 1011 28.84 10.40 45.86
N GLY A 1012 28.98 9.22 45.26
CA GLY A 1012 28.49 7.95 45.78
C GLY A 1012 26.98 7.75 45.63
N ARG A 1013 26.57 6.48 45.54
CA ARG A 1013 25.15 6.07 45.55
C ARG A 1013 24.48 6.25 46.92
N GLU A 1014 25.14 6.91 47.87
CA GLU A 1014 24.72 7.02 49.27
C GLU A 1014 23.40 7.79 49.43
N LEU A 1015 23.21 8.91 48.73
CA LEU A 1015 21.93 9.63 48.76
C LEU A 1015 20.82 8.73 48.22
N PHE A 1016 20.99 8.18 47.01
CA PHE A 1016 20.02 7.27 46.38
C PHE A 1016 19.66 6.10 47.31
N LEU A 1017 20.64 5.44 47.95
CA LEU A 1017 20.43 4.34 48.89
C LEU A 1017 19.67 4.79 50.15
N LYS A 1018 19.98 5.98 50.71
CA LYS A 1018 19.24 6.54 51.85
C LYS A 1018 17.79 6.86 51.49
N LEU A 1019 17.53 7.42 50.31
CA LEU A 1019 16.16 7.69 49.84
C LEU A 1019 15.39 6.38 49.63
N VAL A 1020 15.99 5.38 48.94
CA VAL A 1020 15.41 4.04 48.75
C VAL A 1020 15.09 3.36 50.09
N ALA A 1021 15.97 3.47 51.08
CA ALA A 1021 15.78 2.88 52.41
C ALA A 1021 14.62 3.52 53.19
N ARG A 1022 14.40 4.83 53.08
CA ARG A 1022 13.24 5.52 53.69
C ARG A 1022 11.93 5.23 52.94
N MET A 1023 11.99 5.08 51.63
CA MET A 1023 10.83 4.75 50.79
C MET A 1023 10.34 3.30 50.91
N GLY A 1024 11.13 2.39 51.52
CA GLY A 1024 10.85 0.95 51.53
C GLY A 1024 11.09 0.24 50.19
N GLY A 1025 11.61 0.95 49.19
CA GLY A 1025 11.84 0.46 47.83
C GLY A 1025 11.68 1.57 46.79
N VAL A 1026 12.10 1.29 45.55
CA VAL A 1026 11.87 2.13 44.37
C VAL A 1026 11.62 1.22 43.17
N ASP A 1027 10.55 1.48 42.43
CA ASP A 1027 10.28 0.78 41.18
C ASP A 1027 11.28 1.22 40.09
N LYS A 1028 12.17 0.30 39.72
CA LYS A 1028 13.20 0.50 38.68
C LYS A 1028 12.65 0.37 37.26
N THR A 1029 11.38 -0.02 37.09
CA THR A 1029 10.72 -0.17 35.79
C THR A 1029 10.11 1.14 35.28
N ILE A 1030 9.95 2.16 36.13
CA ILE A 1030 9.61 3.53 35.74
C ILE A 1030 10.62 4.05 34.71
N LYS A 1031 10.12 4.78 33.70
CA LYS A 1031 10.88 5.32 32.59
C LYS A 1031 10.59 6.79 32.36
N ASP A 1032 11.55 7.47 31.74
CA ASP A 1032 11.37 8.79 31.15
C ASP A 1032 10.60 8.74 29.81
N PHE A 1033 10.28 9.91 29.23
CA PHE A 1033 9.61 9.99 27.92
C PHE A 1033 10.53 9.62 26.74
N GLN A 1034 11.81 9.36 26.99
CA GLN A 1034 12.75 8.74 26.03
C GLN A 1034 12.76 7.20 26.15
N ASN A 1035 11.83 6.62 26.94
CA ASN A 1035 11.65 5.17 27.16
C ASN A 1035 12.86 4.51 27.88
N VAL A 1036 13.67 5.30 28.60
CA VAL A 1036 14.86 4.86 29.35
C VAL A 1036 14.51 4.73 30.84
N SER A 1037 14.87 3.61 31.48
CA SER A 1037 14.57 3.37 32.91
C SER A 1037 15.68 3.82 33.86
N ILE A 1038 15.35 3.95 35.15
CA ILE A 1038 16.32 4.26 36.23
C ILE A 1038 17.55 3.34 36.18
N GLY A 1039 17.35 2.04 35.92
CA GLY A 1039 18.47 1.09 35.79
C GLY A 1039 19.38 1.40 34.60
N SER A 1040 18.80 1.79 33.46
CA SER A 1040 19.54 2.19 32.26
C SER A 1040 20.27 3.52 32.42
N TYR A 1041 19.77 4.45 33.23
CA TYR A 1041 20.50 5.67 33.62
C TYR A 1041 21.79 5.31 34.39
N GLY A 1042 21.66 4.48 35.44
CA GLY A 1042 22.81 4.04 36.24
C GLY A 1042 23.89 3.31 35.43
N TYR A 1043 23.48 2.40 34.52
CA TYR A 1043 24.41 1.68 33.65
C TYR A 1043 25.13 2.59 32.64
N GLN A 1044 24.44 3.57 32.04
CA GLN A 1044 25.06 4.51 31.10
C GLN A 1044 26.01 5.50 31.81
N PHE A 1045 25.72 5.84 33.07
CA PHE A 1045 26.62 6.61 33.94
C PHE A 1045 27.91 5.83 34.30
N GLU A 1046 27.78 4.56 34.67
CA GLU A 1046 28.93 3.65 34.90
C GLU A 1046 29.80 3.50 33.64
N LYS A 1047 29.17 3.16 32.50
CA LYS A 1047 29.82 3.08 31.19
C LYS A 1047 30.46 4.39 30.74
N GLY A 1048 30.10 5.50 31.37
CA GLY A 1048 30.73 6.80 31.20
C GLY A 1048 30.23 7.63 30.04
N VAL A 1049 29.00 7.38 29.59
CA VAL A 1049 28.35 8.17 28.54
C VAL A 1049 28.16 9.61 29.03
N GLU A 1050 28.77 10.55 28.31
CA GLU A 1050 28.93 11.95 28.74
C GLU A 1050 27.59 12.65 29.05
N LYS A 1051 26.54 12.39 28.25
CA LYS A 1051 25.16 12.84 28.50
C LYS A 1051 24.70 12.58 29.94
N TYR A 1052 25.02 11.42 30.50
CA TYR A 1052 24.55 11.02 31.83
C TYR A 1052 25.50 11.47 32.95
N ARG A 1053 26.82 11.51 32.69
CA ARG A 1053 27.79 12.05 33.66
C ARG A 1053 27.65 13.55 33.88
N ASN A 1054 27.38 14.32 32.83
CA ASN A 1054 27.17 15.77 32.92
C ASN A 1054 25.70 16.16 33.20
N LEU A 1055 24.76 15.20 33.24
CA LEU A 1055 23.32 15.46 33.35
C LEU A 1055 22.95 16.42 34.50
N VAL A 1056 23.37 16.10 35.73
CA VAL A 1056 23.01 16.91 36.91
C VAL A 1056 23.68 18.29 36.86
N ARG A 1057 24.90 18.39 36.30
CA ARG A 1057 25.58 19.68 36.10
C ARG A 1057 24.79 20.56 35.11
N GLN A 1058 24.44 20.02 33.95
CA GLN A 1058 23.65 20.74 32.93
C GLN A 1058 22.29 21.18 33.49
N GLU A 1059 21.63 20.33 34.27
CA GLU A 1059 20.33 20.63 34.88
C GLU A 1059 20.37 21.68 36.01
N CYS A 1060 21.56 21.94 36.59
CA CYS A 1060 21.84 23.08 37.47
C CYS A 1060 22.18 24.38 36.71
N GLU A 1061 22.77 24.27 35.52
CA GLU A 1061 23.22 25.40 34.71
C GLU A 1061 22.07 26.05 33.91
N LEU A 1062 20.99 25.30 33.65
CA LEU A 1062 19.77 25.79 33.00
C LEU A 1062 19.05 26.85 33.85
N ARG A 1063 18.84 28.04 33.26
CA ARG A 1063 18.05 29.14 33.83
C ARG A 1063 16.61 29.09 33.31
N PRO A 1064 15.62 29.60 34.08
CA PRO A 1064 14.26 29.78 33.57
C PRO A 1064 14.26 30.71 32.34
N PRO A 1065 13.35 30.49 31.37
CA PRO A 1065 13.16 31.43 30.26
C PRO A 1065 12.74 32.81 30.80
N ALA A 1066 13.18 33.87 30.12
CA ALA A 1066 12.73 35.22 30.45
C ALA A 1066 11.21 35.33 30.23
N PRO A 1067 10.45 35.99 31.13
CA PRO A 1067 9.02 36.15 30.95
C PRO A 1067 8.73 36.95 29.66
N PRO A 1068 7.71 36.57 28.88
CA PRO A 1068 7.32 37.34 27.70
C PRO A 1068 6.95 38.76 28.11
N LEU A 1069 7.42 39.76 27.35
CA LEU A 1069 7.15 41.17 27.60
C LEU A 1069 5.64 41.42 27.64
N GLN A 1070 5.12 41.74 28.82
CA GLN A 1070 3.70 42.09 28.99
C GLN A 1070 3.40 43.34 28.18
N THR A 1071 2.66 43.17 27.08
CA THR A 1071 2.22 44.26 26.21
C THR A 1071 1.07 45.03 26.85
N THR A 1072 1.39 45.81 27.89
CA THR A 1072 0.48 46.75 28.54
C THR A 1072 0.17 47.90 27.58
N ALA A 1073 -0.76 47.67 26.64
CA ALA A 1073 -1.38 48.74 25.89
C ALA A 1073 -2.08 49.71 26.85
N ASN A 1074 -1.93 51.01 26.60
CA ASN A 1074 -2.47 52.12 27.39
C ASN A 1074 -1.81 52.38 28.76
N SER A 1075 -0.58 52.91 28.73
CA SER A 1075 -0.18 53.97 29.68
C SER A 1075 -0.23 55.34 28.98
N PRO A 1076 -0.78 56.40 29.60
CA PRO A 1076 -0.67 57.76 29.06
C PRO A 1076 0.78 58.25 29.01
N LYS A 1077 1.07 59.21 28.13
CA LYS A 1077 2.38 59.87 28.09
C LYS A 1077 2.70 60.52 29.45
N PRO A 1078 3.95 60.47 29.93
CA PRO A 1078 4.34 61.22 31.13
C PRO A 1078 4.30 62.72 30.84
N PRO A 1079 3.86 63.56 31.79
CA PRO A 1079 4.13 65.00 31.75
C PRO A 1079 5.63 65.28 31.96
N GLU A 1080 6.04 66.50 31.61
CA GLU A 1080 7.44 66.91 31.61
C GLU A 1080 8.01 67.11 33.03
N ARG A 1081 9.35 67.09 33.14
CA ARG A 1081 10.05 67.25 34.42
C ARG A 1081 10.15 68.72 34.83
N GLU A 1082 9.42 69.11 35.87
CA GLU A 1082 9.95 70.06 36.85
C GLU A 1082 10.44 69.27 38.07
N GLY A 1083 11.54 69.72 38.68
CA GLY A 1083 12.25 68.97 39.73
C GLY A 1083 12.24 69.68 41.07
N ILE A 1084 12.24 68.88 42.15
CA ILE A 1084 12.61 69.29 43.52
C ILE A 1084 13.31 68.08 44.19
N SER A 1085 14.17 68.37 45.17
CA SER A 1085 15.04 67.41 45.85
C SER A 1085 14.43 66.81 47.12
N GLY A 1086 14.97 65.67 47.57
CA GLY A 1086 14.92 65.29 48.99
C GLY A 1086 14.51 63.83 49.27
N ASN A 1087 15.41 63.13 49.96
CA ASN A 1087 15.23 62.00 50.90
C ASN A 1087 13.83 61.40 51.10
N PHE A 1088 13.74 60.06 51.16
CA PHE A 1088 13.11 59.39 52.31
C PHE A 1088 13.57 57.94 52.53
N ILE A 1089 14.30 57.75 53.64
CA ILE A 1089 14.24 56.66 54.64
C ILE A 1089 13.74 55.27 54.20
N THR A 1090 14.59 54.26 54.44
CA THR A 1090 14.21 52.84 54.54
C THR A 1090 13.24 52.59 55.70
N ARG A 1091 12.10 51.96 55.44
CA ARG A 1091 11.25 51.36 56.48
C ARG A 1091 11.21 49.85 56.34
N VAL A 1092 11.58 49.16 57.42
CA VAL A 1092 11.24 47.75 57.64
C VAL A 1092 9.74 47.69 57.94
N CYS A 1093 9.02 46.75 57.32
CA CYS A 1093 7.64 46.46 57.65
C CYS A 1093 7.60 45.17 58.48
N GLU A 1094 7.20 45.28 59.73
CA GLU A 1094 7.00 44.15 60.64
C GLU A 1094 5.70 43.40 60.30
N PHE A 1095 5.68 42.07 60.52
CA PHE A 1095 4.48 41.25 60.32
C PHE A 1095 3.58 41.33 61.56
N PRO A 1096 2.31 41.78 61.45
CA PRO A 1096 1.35 41.66 62.54
C PRO A 1096 0.85 40.22 62.63
N SER A 1097 0.99 39.58 63.80
CA SER A 1097 0.33 38.30 64.07
C SER A 1097 -1.17 38.51 64.25
N ALA A 1098 -1.97 37.84 63.43
CA ALA A 1098 -3.43 37.79 63.52
C ALA A 1098 -3.89 36.35 63.75
N GLU A 1099 -4.88 36.17 64.62
CA GLU A 1099 -5.26 34.86 65.15
C GLU A 1099 -5.97 33.98 64.11
N VAL A 1100 -5.55 32.71 64.01
CA VAL A 1100 -6.17 31.75 63.09
C VAL A 1100 -7.37 31.09 63.79
N HIS A 1101 -8.59 31.41 63.33
CA HIS A 1101 -9.76 30.63 63.67
C HIS A 1101 -9.64 29.21 63.07
N LEU A 1102 -9.22 28.26 63.91
CA LEU A 1102 -9.16 26.84 63.59
C LEU A 1102 -10.56 26.28 63.36
N GLY A 1103 -10.93 26.10 62.09
CA GLY A 1103 -12.20 25.50 61.69
C GLY A 1103 -12.23 25.04 60.23
N HIS A 1104 -12.82 23.87 59.98
CA HIS A 1104 -13.20 23.34 58.66
C HIS A 1104 -12.11 23.02 57.61
N TRP A 1105 -10.80 23.02 57.96
CA TRP A 1105 -9.78 22.36 57.13
C TRP A 1105 -9.53 20.88 57.49
N TYR A 1106 -9.99 20.42 58.65
CA TYR A 1106 -9.98 19.00 59.05
C TYR A 1106 -11.37 18.37 58.90
N SER A 1107 -11.63 17.79 57.72
CA SER A 1107 -12.70 16.78 57.48
C SER A 1107 -12.70 16.22 56.05
N ARG A 1108 -12.03 16.89 55.09
CA ARG A 1108 -11.92 16.45 53.68
C ARG A 1108 -10.49 16.36 53.16
N CYS A 1109 -9.59 15.79 53.96
CA CYS A 1109 -8.39 15.15 53.39
C CYS A 1109 -8.84 13.90 52.63
N PRO A 1110 -8.64 13.80 51.29
CA PRO A 1110 -8.96 12.58 50.57
C PRO A 1110 -7.87 11.53 50.86
N GLN A 1111 -8.21 10.41 51.51
CA GLN A 1111 -7.40 9.18 51.49
C GLN A 1111 -7.48 8.50 50.10
N TYR A 1112 -7.33 9.28 49.04
CA TYR A 1112 -7.98 9.02 47.75
C TYR A 1112 -7.09 9.32 46.54
N VAL A 1113 -5.78 9.51 46.75
CA VAL A 1113 -4.76 9.64 45.68
C VAL A 1113 -3.64 8.59 45.85
N SER A 1114 -4.05 7.35 46.09
CA SER A 1114 -3.21 6.15 45.89
C SER A 1114 -4.07 4.88 45.77
N GLN A 1115 -4.73 4.48 46.86
CA GLN A 1115 -5.39 3.16 46.93
C GLN A 1115 -6.74 3.06 46.19
N SER A 1116 -7.45 4.17 45.93
CA SER A 1116 -8.71 4.10 45.15
C SER A 1116 -8.50 3.78 43.67
N MET A 1117 -7.31 4.04 43.10
CA MET A 1117 -7.09 3.90 41.66
C MET A 1117 -6.82 2.45 41.27
N GLU A 1118 -6.01 1.71 42.03
CA GLU A 1118 -5.82 0.26 41.80
C GLU A 1118 -7.04 -0.59 42.21
N SER A 1119 -7.75 -0.21 43.28
CA SER A 1119 -8.88 -1.00 43.79
C SER A 1119 -10.12 -0.92 42.89
N ARG A 1120 -10.50 0.26 42.37
CA ARG A 1120 -11.59 0.36 41.39
C ARG A 1120 -11.25 -0.28 40.05
N ILE A 1121 -10.02 -0.11 39.57
CA ILE A 1121 -9.57 -0.72 38.30
C ILE A 1121 -9.50 -2.26 38.40
N ARG A 1122 -9.32 -2.85 39.58
CA ARG A 1122 -9.49 -4.31 39.77
C ARG A 1122 -10.94 -4.75 40.01
N ALA A 1123 -11.79 -3.94 40.65
CA ALA A 1123 -13.18 -4.30 40.92
C ALA A 1123 -14.05 -4.35 39.64
N GLU A 1124 -13.84 -3.45 38.68
CA GLU A 1124 -14.64 -3.39 37.44
C GLU A 1124 -14.24 -4.43 36.38
N ILE A 1125 -13.24 -5.28 36.66
CA ILE A 1125 -12.73 -6.31 35.73
C ILE A 1125 -13.23 -7.73 36.09
N THR A 1126 -13.92 -7.92 37.22
CA THR A 1126 -14.43 -9.25 37.65
C THR A 1126 -15.91 -9.27 38.07
N CYS A 1127 -16.78 -8.60 37.31
CA CYS A 1127 -18.22 -8.88 37.27
C CYS A 1127 -18.74 -8.80 35.83
N VAL A 1128 -18.81 -9.95 35.16
CA VAL A 1128 -19.50 -10.12 33.86
C VAL A 1128 -20.78 -10.91 34.11
N GLU A 1129 -21.80 -10.61 33.30
CA GLU A 1129 -23.00 -11.41 32.98
C GLU A 1129 -24.27 -11.35 33.86
N VAL A 1130 -25.41 -11.44 33.14
CA VAL A 1130 -26.82 -11.66 33.51
C VAL A 1130 -27.57 -10.64 34.40
N VAL A 1131 -28.19 -9.64 33.76
CA VAL A 1131 -29.64 -9.35 33.89
C VAL A 1131 -30.21 -9.10 32.48
N GLN A 1132 -31.46 -9.49 32.24
CA GLN A 1132 -32.07 -9.57 30.90
C GLN A 1132 -32.66 -8.25 30.39
N TRP A 1133 -32.68 -8.05 29.06
CA TRP A 1133 -33.68 -7.20 28.40
C TRP A 1133 -35.02 -7.95 28.33
N ALA A 1134 -36.10 -7.37 28.87
CA ALA A 1134 -37.43 -7.98 28.86
C ALA A 1134 -38.60 -6.96 29.00
N SER A 1135 -38.57 -5.86 28.24
CA SER A 1135 -39.75 -5.02 27.91
C SER A 1135 -39.43 -4.08 26.76
#